data_AF-A0A414A4C3-F1
#
_entry.id   AF-A0A414A4C3-F1
#
_cell.length_a   1.000
_cell.length_b   1.000
_cell.length_c   1.000
_cell.angle_alpha   90.00
_cell.angle_beta   90.00
_cell.angle_gamma   90.00
#
_symmetry.space_group_name_H-M   'P 1'
#
loop_
_entity.id
_entity.type
_entity.pdbx_description
1 polymer ?
#
loop_
_entity_poly.entity_id
_entity_poly.type
_entity_poly.pdbx_seq_one_letter_code
_entity_poly.pdbx_strand_id
1 'polypeptide(L)'
;MKKVVALLLTLSMLISANNFVFADSAETSNSTESYQQQDNSENQIVKYLSVADPSVKKGDAVRIIVGLADGIDQSNARLTVENTDLNQSFEISGEMTEEGNLIFESSDLVSGCYTVKSLETDGYSVDFEAIGINAQFGIDTVVMDLNADAYAEDSDNENTGSEVYDAVVINPDGTSTQAVGNTISEAIAAASADVQQTNLFRASSAVNVVLDPGHGGNDGGAQASYGGKTYLEKTLNLKIAQYCKEELSKYKRVNVYMTRNDDHYVALEDRVNYAKSVGASVFVSIHNNSTTSSRVHGATVYYPNSSLNANIGAQGGTLANEILKQLVALGLANDGIRIRNSESGDTYTDGSICDYYSVIRNSKKAGFPGIIIEHAYISNQNDATNYLGSDAALKKLGIADAQGIVNYFGLKQEDYHLIFDATYYLNNNPDVKNCWGNSAEAALKHFLQNGMAEGRRGNAIFDVHFYKDNYADLQKAFGNNWSAYYQHYMNIGIHEGRQASENFDVISYKTRYRDLQSAYGDDYESYVDHYISYGAKENRNVSPLRYKVDFVDNGQIVESQNVLCMRGAKAPEITKTGYVLSWDKEYNKIASDTTVNAVWAPVTVRLNYDAAGGNLANTSKNITYGGTYGDLELPKRDGYTFIGWYTAATGGTQITKDTKVEVTADQTVYAHWASNSYTVTFDADGGTVNTNSKTVIFGNAYGELPTPTRSGYTFAGWWTAVDSGEQVNAGSAVKTASDHVLYAHWVLNSVSVSYQTHVANIGWQNGVSNGVMAGTVGRGLQLEAIKINVKSDADIGVIYTTHVKNDGWHGNSFNGEQSGTTGQNKHVEALMIKLTGKDADKYDIYYRVHAQNYGWLAWAKNGEAAGTSGYAYRLEAIQIVVTAKGDAAPTTAYGGYISNNTNAYISKSSAVPAINTTASVKYQSHVRNVGWQSAVENGSLSGTTGRNLGLEAIKIDLDGQPCSGGIKYQTHVQNIGWQNTVMDGALAGTTGRALNVEAINMSLTGEMANQYDIYYRVHAQNYGWLEWAKNGQNAGTTGQNLHLEALQIVLVKKGQSAPDTNYGGIISNNKQAFYSK
;
A
#
# COMPACT_ATOMS: atom_id res chain seq x y z
N MET A 1 11.32 17.08 -22.41
CA MET A 1 12.30 16.26 -21.65
C MET A 1 11.99 14.81 -21.98
N LYS A 2 12.92 14.15 -22.68
CA LYS A 2 12.76 12.82 -23.27
C LYS A 2 12.76 11.76 -22.16
N LYS A 3 11.73 10.91 -22.06
CA LYS A 3 11.75 9.68 -21.26
C LYS A 3 11.90 8.49 -22.20
N VAL A 4 13.12 7.98 -22.34
CA VAL A 4 13.34 6.59 -22.75
C VAL A 4 13.57 5.83 -21.46
N VAL A 5 12.56 5.11 -20.97
CA VAL A 5 12.68 4.22 -19.82
C VAL A 5 12.95 2.82 -20.36
N ALA A 6 14.21 2.42 -20.40
CA ALA A 6 14.61 1.02 -20.52
C ALA A 6 15.10 0.57 -19.13
N LEU A 7 14.22 -0.09 -18.37
CA LEU A 7 14.55 -0.64 -17.07
C LEU A 7 15.30 -1.97 -17.28
N LEU A 8 16.63 -1.98 -17.15
CA LEU A 8 17.44 -3.18 -16.96
C LEU A 8 18.16 -3.10 -15.61
N LEU A 9 17.39 -3.36 -14.55
CA LEU A 9 17.92 -3.59 -13.20
C LEU A 9 17.77 -5.07 -12.86
N THR A 10 18.42 -5.96 -13.60
CA THR A 10 18.41 -7.41 -13.27
C THR A 10 19.70 -8.10 -13.71
N LEU A 11 20.82 -7.88 -13.01
CA LEU A 11 21.97 -8.82 -13.08
C LEU A 11 22.23 -9.58 -11.76
N SER A 12 21.72 -9.10 -10.62
CA SER A 12 21.59 -9.92 -9.40
C SER A 12 20.33 -10.81 -9.43
N MET A 13 19.29 -10.40 -10.18
CA MET A 13 18.04 -11.17 -10.32
C MET A 13 18.13 -12.34 -11.31
N LEU A 14 19.20 -12.46 -12.11
CA LEU A 14 19.43 -13.60 -13.01
C LEU A 14 19.84 -14.89 -12.28
N ILE A 15 20.11 -14.83 -10.98
CA ILE A 15 20.56 -16.00 -10.20
C ILE A 15 19.45 -16.59 -9.31
N SER A 16 18.35 -15.88 -9.01
CA SER A 16 17.34 -16.37 -8.04
C SER A 16 15.87 -16.36 -8.47
N ALA A 17 15.45 -15.70 -9.55
CA ALA A 17 14.03 -15.67 -9.95
C ALA A 17 13.83 -16.13 -11.40
N ASN A 18 13.13 -17.25 -11.59
CA ASN A 18 12.60 -17.67 -12.88
C ASN A 18 11.18 -17.11 -13.03
N ASN A 19 11.03 -15.96 -13.70
CA ASN A 19 10.02 -15.69 -14.75
C ASN A 19 9.84 -14.19 -14.97
N PHE A 20 9.89 -13.75 -16.23
CA PHE A 20 9.06 -12.66 -16.76
C PHE A 20 8.58 -13.00 -18.17
N VAL A 21 7.35 -12.59 -18.46
CA VAL A 21 6.66 -12.69 -19.76
C VAL A 21 6.85 -11.36 -20.50
N PHE A 22 7.36 -11.41 -21.73
CA PHE A 22 7.34 -10.25 -22.65
C PHE A 22 6.20 -10.44 -23.65
N ALA A 23 5.40 -9.40 -23.85
CA ALA A 23 4.35 -9.36 -24.87
C ALA A 23 4.96 -9.11 -26.25
N ASP A 24 4.78 -10.05 -27.18
CA ASP A 24 5.05 -9.86 -28.61
C ASP A 24 3.74 -9.60 -29.36
N SER A 25 3.80 -8.74 -30.37
CA SER A 25 2.67 -8.26 -31.15
C SER A 25 2.15 -9.35 -32.11
N ALA A 26 0.84 -9.60 -32.09
CA ALA A 26 0.15 -10.23 -33.21
C ALA A 26 -1.11 -9.43 -33.58
N GLU A 27 -1.24 -9.26 -34.89
CA GLU A 27 -2.14 -8.40 -35.66
C GLU A 27 -3.61 -8.29 -35.21
N THR A 28 -4.08 -7.06 -35.38
CA THR A 28 -5.45 -6.54 -35.39
C THR A 28 -6.54 -7.47 -35.96
N SER A 29 -7.70 -7.52 -35.29
CA SER A 29 -8.99 -7.42 -35.99
C SER A 29 -10.02 -6.60 -35.19
N ASN A 30 -10.41 -5.48 -35.81
CA ASN A 30 -11.56 -4.60 -35.62
C ASN A 30 -12.56 -4.91 -34.49
N SER A 31 -12.70 -3.96 -33.56
CA SER A 31 -14.01 -3.34 -33.32
C SER A 31 -13.85 -1.94 -32.71
N THR A 32 -14.44 -0.97 -33.41
CA THR A 32 -14.62 0.43 -33.03
C THR A 32 -15.61 0.54 -31.88
N GLU A 33 -15.20 1.12 -30.75
CA GLU A 33 -16.06 1.98 -29.93
C GLU A 33 -15.20 2.94 -29.10
N SER A 34 -15.39 4.23 -29.34
CA SER A 34 -14.62 5.34 -28.78
C SER A 34 -15.07 5.69 -27.37
N TYR A 35 -14.18 5.56 -26.38
CA TYR A 35 -14.32 6.23 -25.09
C TYR A 35 -13.60 7.59 -25.16
N GLN A 36 -14.32 8.67 -24.86
CA GLN A 36 -13.71 9.98 -24.71
C GLN A 36 -12.90 10.02 -23.42
N GLN A 37 -11.58 10.24 -23.57
CA GLN A 37 -10.65 10.44 -22.46
C GLN A 37 -10.93 11.80 -21.81
N GLN A 38 -11.24 11.77 -20.52
CA GLN A 38 -11.31 12.96 -19.68
C GLN A 38 -9.91 13.19 -19.11
N ASP A 39 -9.39 14.39 -19.31
CA ASP A 39 -8.02 14.80 -18.95
C ASP A 39 -7.86 14.84 -17.41
N ASN A 40 -7.50 13.70 -16.81
CA ASN A 40 -7.22 13.57 -15.38
C ASN A 40 -5.74 13.86 -15.12
N SER A 41 -5.44 14.96 -14.41
CA SER A 41 -4.07 15.33 -14.01
C SER A 41 -3.38 14.27 -13.14
N GLU A 42 -4.12 13.35 -12.52
CA GLU A 42 -3.60 12.23 -11.73
C GLU A 42 -2.91 11.15 -12.59
N ASN A 43 -3.34 10.96 -13.84
CA ASN A 43 -2.72 10.00 -14.78
C ASN A 43 -1.28 10.39 -15.16
N GLN A 44 -0.88 11.65 -14.96
CA GLN A 44 0.47 12.13 -15.25
C GLN A 44 1.42 12.11 -14.04
N ILE A 45 0.90 11.87 -12.83
CA ILE A 45 1.69 11.91 -11.58
C ILE A 45 2.45 10.61 -11.36
N VAL A 46 1.82 9.46 -11.59
CA VAL A 46 2.47 8.14 -11.49
C VAL A 46 3.01 7.75 -12.87
N LYS A 47 4.34 7.63 -12.99
CA LYS A 47 5.01 7.19 -14.22
C LYS A 47 4.98 5.67 -14.38
N TYR A 48 5.14 4.94 -13.27
CA TYR A 48 5.11 3.48 -13.23
C TYR A 48 4.93 2.98 -11.78
N LEU A 49 4.42 1.76 -11.64
CA LEU A 49 4.37 0.99 -10.40
C LEU A 49 4.87 -0.43 -10.68
N SER A 50 5.72 -0.96 -9.80
CA SER A 50 6.26 -2.32 -9.93
C SER A 50 6.27 -3.05 -8.59
N VAL A 51 5.91 -4.33 -8.59
CA VAL A 51 6.04 -5.24 -7.44
C VAL A 51 7.18 -6.20 -7.72
N ALA A 52 8.18 -6.26 -6.84
CA ALA A 52 9.42 -7.01 -7.08
C ALA A 52 9.22 -8.53 -7.08
N ASP A 53 8.35 -9.04 -6.20
CA ASP A 53 7.93 -10.44 -6.16
C ASP A 53 6.43 -10.48 -5.82
N PRO A 54 5.56 -10.88 -6.77
CA PRO A 54 4.12 -10.93 -6.55
C PRO A 54 3.68 -12.13 -5.70
N SER A 55 4.59 -12.99 -5.22
CA SER A 55 4.26 -14.15 -4.38
C SER A 55 5.37 -14.45 -3.37
N VAL A 56 5.37 -13.70 -2.27
CA VAL A 56 6.36 -13.82 -1.19
C VAL A 56 5.89 -14.73 -0.07
N LYS A 57 6.82 -15.30 0.70
CA LYS A 57 6.48 -16.05 1.92
C LYS A 57 6.27 -15.09 3.08
N LYS A 58 5.42 -15.48 4.03
CA LYS A 58 5.21 -14.69 5.25
C LYS A 58 6.51 -14.51 6.03
N GLY A 59 6.84 -13.25 6.31
CA GLY A 59 8.06 -12.83 6.99
C GLY A 59 9.19 -12.43 6.02
N ASP A 60 9.10 -12.77 4.73
CA ASP A 60 9.94 -12.17 3.70
C ASP A 60 9.34 -10.80 3.32
N ALA A 61 10.19 -9.85 2.95
CA ALA A 61 9.76 -8.50 2.64
C ALA A 61 9.17 -8.43 1.22
N VAL A 62 7.93 -7.93 1.10
CA VAL A 62 7.42 -7.46 -0.18
C VAL A 62 8.01 -6.08 -0.48
N ARG A 63 8.42 -5.86 -1.73
CA ARG A 63 8.96 -4.58 -2.21
C ARG A 63 8.12 -4.05 -3.36
N ILE A 64 7.63 -2.83 -3.22
CA ILE A 64 6.82 -2.12 -4.22
C ILE A 64 7.52 -0.82 -4.55
N ILE A 65 7.68 -0.52 -5.84
CA ILE A 65 8.35 0.68 -6.32
C ILE A 65 7.34 1.53 -7.07
N VAL A 66 7.27 2.83 -6.74
CA VAL A 66 6.43 3.80 -7.44
C VAL A 66 7.30 4.93 -7.97
N GLY A 67 7.28 5.12 -9.28
CA GLY A 67 7.95 6.24 -9.95
C GLY A 67 6.99 7.40 -10.15
N LEU A 68 7.36 8.60 -9.72
CA LEU A 68 6.51 9.80 -9.84
C LEU A 68 7.05 10.81 -10.87
N ALA A 69 6.18 11.70 -11.35
CA ALA A 69 6.49 12.92 -12.09
C ALA A 69 7.55 13.77 -11.36
N ASP A 70 8.35 14.50 -12.13
CA ASP A 70 9.37 15.38 -11.55
C ASP A 70 8.66 16.52 -10.81
N GLY A 71 9.15 16.88 -9.62
CA GLY A 71 8.58 17.97 -8.81
C GLY A 71 7.40 17.59 -7.92
N ILE A 72 7.06 16.30 -7.82
CA ILE A 72 6.07 15.79 -6.85
C ILE A 72 6.72 15.69 -5.46
N ASP A 73 6.01 16.16 -4.43
CA ASP A 73 6.45 16.00 -3.05
C ASP A 73 6.32 14.53 -2.64
N GLN A 74 7.45 13.95 -2.26
CA GLN A 74 7.64 12.54 -1.92
C GLN A 74 7.83 12.33 -0.42
N SER A 75 7.73 13.40 0.39
CA SER A 75 7.86 13.32 1.84
C SER A 75 6.64 12.62 2.48
N ASN A 76 6.92 11.87 3.55
CA ASN A 76 5.95 11.04 4.27
C ASN A 76 5.10 10.12 3.37
N ALA A 77 5.72 9.55 2.33
CA ALA A 77 5.01 8.67 1.41
C ALA A 77 4.48 7.40 2.12
N ARG A 78 3.19 7.10 1.94
CA ARG A 78 2.51 5.93 2.51
C ARG A 78 1.72 5.23 1.41
N LEU A 79 1.92 3.93 1.30
CA LEU A 79 1.21 3.08 0.34
C LEU A 79 0.15 2.25 1.07
N THR A 80 -1.10 2.35 0.64
CA THR A 80 -2.18 1.50 1.16
C THR A 80 -2.32 0.26 0.30
N VAL A 81 -2.23 -0.91 0.95
CA VAL A 81 -2.51 -2.22 0.35
C VAL A 81 -3.68 -2.88 1.06
N GLU A 82 -4.58 -3.52 0.33
CA GLU A 82 -5.75 -4.20 0.91
C GLU A 82 -5.63 -5.71 0.73
N ASN A 83 -5.70 -6.45 1.82
CA ASN A 83 -5.85 -7.90 1.79
C ASN A 83 -7.28 -8.23 1.37
N THR A 84 -7.46 -8.70 0.14
CA THR A 84 -8.77 -8.99 -0.44
C THR A 84 -9.45 -10.20 0.17
N ASP A 85 -8.67 -11.12 0.75
CA ASP A 85 -9.19 -12.33 1.38
C ASP A 85 -9.83 -12.02 2.75
N LEU A 86 -9.32 -10.97 3.42
CA LEU A 86 -9.74 -10.56 4.76
C LEU A 86 -10.52 -9.23 4.79
N ASN A 87 -10.59 -8.53 3.65
CA ASN A 87 -11.14 -7.18 3.52
C ASN A 87 -10.54 -6.21 4.57
N GLN A 88 -9.22 -6.26 4.70
CA GLN A 88 -8.43 -5.52 5.69
C GLN A 88 -7.31 -4.74 5.00
N SER A 89 -7.19 -3.44 5.30
CA SER A 89 -6.16 -2.55 4.74
C SER A 89 -4.93 -2.44 5.65
N PHE A 90 -3.78 -2.25 5.02
CA PHE A 90 -2.46 -2.04 5.65
C PHE A 90 -1.77 -0.86 4.98
N GLU A 91 -0.99 -0.10 5.75
CA GLU A 91 -0.18 1.02 5.25
C GLU A 91 1.30 0.70 5.37
N ILE A 92 2.06 0.97 4.31
CA ILE A 92 3.52 0.77 4.24
C ILE A 92 4.18 2.14 4.03
N SER A 93 5.14 2.50 4.87
CA SER A 93 5.92 3.74 4.70
C SER A 93 6.94 3.58 3.57
N GLY A 94 7.14 4.64 2.79
CA GLY A 94 8.07 4.66 1.65
C GLY A 94 9.40 5.36 1.95
N GLU A 95 10.46 4.93 1.28
CA GLU A 95 11.78 5.55 1.28
C GLU A 95 12.17 6.00 -0.15
N MET A 96 12.91 7.11 -0.25
CA MET A 96 13.32 7.69 -1.53
C MET A 96 14.69 7.15 -1.95
N THR A 97 14.86 6.80 -3.23
CA THR A 97 16.16 6.47 -3.80
C THR A 97 16.93 7.70 -4.26
N GLU A 98 18.25 7.56 -4.47
CA GLU A 98 19.10 8.62 -5.04
C GLU A 98 18.64 9.09 -6.45
N GLU A 99 17.78 8.30 -7.10
CA GLU A 99 17.23 8.56 -8.44
C GLU A 99 15.79 9.12 -8.42
N GLY A 100 15.23 9.38 -7.23
CA GLY A 100 13.91 10.03 -7.07
C GLY A 100 12.70 9.10 -7.20
N ASN A 101 12.88 7.79 -7.00
CA ASN A 101 11.78 6.82 -6.92
C ASN A 101 11.41 6.52 -5.46
N LEU A 102 10.16 6.11 -5.23
CA LEU A 102 9.70 5.66 -3.92
C LEU A 102 9.73 4.13 -3.83
N ILE A 103 10.34 3.60 -2.77
CA ILE A 103 10.38 2.18 -2.44
C ILE A 103 9.58 1.95 -1.16
N PHE A 104 8.65 1.00 -1.20
CA PHE A 104 7.85 0.55 -0.07
C PHE A 104 8.22 -0.90 0.25
N GLU A 105 8.66 -1.16 1.48
CA GLU A 105 9.07 -2.48 1.93
C GLU A 105 8.31 -2.89 3.20
N SER A 106 7.73 -4.09 3.22
CA SER A 106 7.08 -4.62 4.43
C SER A 106 7.21 -6.14 4.53
N SER A 107 7.57 -6.63 5.70
CA SER A 107 7.58 -8.07 6.05
C SER A 107 6.48 -8.44 7.06
N ASP A 108 5.68 -7.46 7.51
CA ASP A 108 4.69 -7.61 8.58
C ASP A 108 3.27 -7.96 8.07
N LEU A 109 3.11 -8.10 6.76
CA LEU A 109 1.82 -8.43 6.15
C LEU A 109 1.40 -9.88 6.48
N VAL A 110 0.09 -10.08 6.69
CA VAL A 110 -0.48 -11.40 6.97
C VAL A 110 -0.70 -12.18 5.66
N SER A 111 -0.79 -13.51 5.73
CA SER A 111 -1.04 -14.36 4.55
C SER A 111 -2.33 -13.95 3.82
N GLY A 112 -2.33 -13.96 2.49
CA GLY A 112 -3.48 -13.62 1.65
C GLY A 112 -3.10 -12.85 0.38
N CYS A 113 -4.08 -12.65 -0.50
CA CYS A 113 -3.96 -11.83 -1.70
C CYS A 113 -4.14 -10.36 -1.36
N TYR A 114 -3.32 -9.50 -1.96
CA TYR A 114 -3.31 -8.06 -1.76
C TYR A 114 -3.50 -7.31 -3.07
N THR A 115 -4.22 -6.19 -3.00
CA THR A 115 -4.29 -5.18 -4.06
C THR A 115 -3.64 -3.89 -3.57
N VAL A 116 -2.85 -3.23 -4.42
CA VAL A 116 -2.31 -1.90 -4.13
C VAL A 116 -3.39 -0.85 -4.44
N LYS A 117 -3.84 -0.11 -3.42
CA LYS A 117 -5.03 0.76 -3.52
C LYS A 117 -4.68 2.22 -3.72
N SER A 118 -3.79 2.77 -2.90
CA SER A 118 -3.47 4.21 -2.98
C SER A 118 -2.05 4.55 -2.53
N LEU A 119 -1.56 5.71 -2.97
CA LEU A 119 -0.37 6.38 -2.49
C LEU A 119 -0.76 7.74 -1.89
N GLU A 120 -0.33 8.00 -0.67
CA GLU A 120 -0.43 9.31 -0.02
C GLU A 120 0.98 9.88 0.24
N THR A 121 1.16 11.17 0.00
CA THR A 121 2.33 11.97 0.43
C THR A 121 1.83 13.25 1.10
N ASP A 122 2.70 14.06 1.70
CA ASP A 122 2.29 15.33 2.34
C ASP A 122 1.59 16.32 1.38
N GLY A 123 1.74 16.15 0.06
CA GLY A 123 1.16 17.03 -0.97
C GLY A 123 0.20 16.38 -1.96
N TYR A 124 0.14 15.04 -2.05
CA TYR A 124 -0.59 14.32 -3.09
C TYR A 124 -1.25 13.04 -2.58
N SER A 125 -2.42 12.71 -3.13
CA SER A 125 -3.09 11.44 -2.92
C SER A 125 -3.46 10.87 -4.29
N VAL A 126 -3.08 9.61 -4.55
CA VAL A 126 -3.38 8.91 -5.79
C VAL A 126 -4.13 7.63 -5.48
N ASP A 127 -5.29 7.44 -6.10
CA ASP A 127 -6.01 6.16 -6.15
C ASP A 127 -5.59 5.41 -7.41
N PHE A 128 -4.94 4.26 -7.25
CA PHE A 128 -4.41 3.48 -8.38
C PHE A 128 -5.52 2.91 -9.26
N GLU A 129 -6.66 2.54 -8.69
CA GLU A 129 -7.81 2.02 -9.44
C GLU A 129 -8.43 3.13 -10.31
N ALA A 130 -8.45 4.37 -9.81
CA ALA A 130 -8.95 5.54 -10.55
C ALA A 130 -8.07 5.90 -11.77
N ILE A 131 -6.79 5.54 -11.76
CA ILE A 131 -5.85 5.74 -12.88
C ILE A 131 -5.59 4.46 -13.70
N GLY A 132 -6.39 3.42 -13.49
CA GLY A 132 -6.33 2.17 -14.25
C GLY A 132 -5.15 1.25 -13.91
N ILE A 133 -4.49 1.45 -12.76
CA ILE A 133 -3.45 0.55 -12.25
C ILE A 133 -4.08 -0.38 -11.22
N ASN A 134 -4.12 -1.69 -11.51
CA ASN A 134 -4.63 -2.70 -10.59
C ASN A 134 -3.55 -3.77 -10.30
N ALA A 135 -2.56 -3.36 -9.49
CA ALA A 135 -1.44 -4.22 -9.11
C ALA A 135 -1.78 -5.12 -7.90
N GLN A 136 -1.36 -6.39 -7.96
CA GLN A 136 -1.65 -7.40 -6.94
C GLN A 136 -0.40 -8.19 -6.53
N PHE A 137 -0.38 -8.70 -5.31
CA PHE A 137 0.65 -9.61 -4.80
C PHE A 137 0.10 -10.53 -3.71
N GLY A 138 0.81 -11.63 -3.41
CA GLY A 138 0.40 -12.64 -2.45
C GLY A 138 1.45 -12.85 -1.35
N ILE A 139 0.97 -13.02 -0.11
CA ILE A 139 1.78 -13.51 1.02
C ILE A 139 1.34 -14.96 1.33
N ASP A 140 2.27 -15.92 1.23
CA ASP A 140 2.01 -17.38 1.29
C ASP A 140 0.96 -17.88 0.27
N THR A 141 0.68 -17.09 -0.76
CA THR A 141 -0.28 -17.41 -1.82
C THR A 141 0.25 -16.94 -3.16
N VAL A 142 -0.27 -17.54 -4.23
CA VAL A 142 0.15 -17.26 -5.60
C VAL A 142 -0.92 -16.43 -6.29
N VAL A 143 -0.55 -15.27 -6.81
CA VAL A 143 -1.43 -14.45 -7.66
C VAL A 143 -1.41 -15.01 -9.09
N MET A 144 -2.58 -15.34 -9.62
CA MET A 144 -2.71 -16.04 -10.92
C MET A 144 -2.91 -15.10 -12.12
N ASP A 145 -3.22 -13.83 -11.88
CA ASP A 145 -3.37 -12.80 -12.92
C ASP A 145 -2.14 -11.90 -12.92
N LEU A 146 -1.35 -11.96 -14.00
CA LEU A 146 -0.09 -11.23 -14.17
C LEU A 146 -0.15 -10.26 -15.36
N ASN A 147 -1.35 -9.95 -15.86
CA ASN A 147 -1.53 -9.01 -16.97
C ASN A 147 -1.23 -7.57 -16.51
N ALA A 148 -0.65 -6.76 -17.40
CA ALA A 148 -0.41 -5.35 -17.13
C ALA A 148 -1.66 -4.52 -17.45
N ASP A 149 -2.17 -3.77 -16.47
CA ASP A 149 -3.46 -3.07 -16.58
C ASP A 149 -3.37 -1.63 -17.14
N ALA A 150 -2.17 -1.10 -17.41
CA ALA A 150 -1.98 0.22 -18.01
C ALA A 150 -0.81 0.28 -19.02
N TYR A 151 -1.04 0.94 -20.17
CA TYR A 151 -0.06 1.14 -21.25
C TYR A 151 0.35 2.62 -21.32
N ALA A 152 1.65 2.89 -21.50
CA ALA A 152 2.13 4.22 -21.88
C ALA A 152 2.00 4.40 -23.40
N GLU A 153 1.18 5.35 -23.85
CA GLU A 153 1.13 5.74 -25.27
C GLU A 153 2.36 6.58 -25.65
N ASP A 154 3.00 6.21 -26.76
CA ASP A 154 4.07 6.97 -27.40
C ASP A 154 3.45 8.01 -28.33
N SER A 155 3.29 9.25 -27.85
CA SER A 155 2.99 10.40 -28.70
C SER A 155 4.30 11.12 -29.03
N ASP A 156 4.92 10.79 -30.16
CA ASP A 156 5.21 11.77 -31.22
C ASP A 156 6.04 11.15 -32.35
N ASN A 157 5.36 10.97 -33.48
CA ASN A 157 5.96 10.71 -34.77
C ASN A 157 6.33 12.06 -35.40
N GLU A 158 7.53 12.59 -35.17
CA GLU A 158 8.14 13.53 -36.12
C GLU A 158 9.67 13.59 -36.03
N ASN A 159 10.26 13.77 -37.21
CA ASN A 159 11.58 13.32 -37.64
C ASN A 159 12.70 14.36 -37.38
N THR A 160 13.95 13.90 -37.55
CA THR A 160 15.18 14.64 -37.89
C THR A 160 16.07 15.15 -36.76
N GLY A 161 17.06 14.34 -36.39
CA GLY A 161 18.24 14.77 -35.64
C GLY A 161 19.04 13.59 -35.14
N SER A 162 20.24 13.39 -35.67
CA SER A 162 21.18 12.34 -35.24
C SER A 162 21.71 12.67 -33.84
N GLU A 163 20.95 12.33 -32.80
CA GLU A 163 21.40 12.28 -31.41
C GLU A 163 21.43 10.80 -30.99
N VAL A 164 22.61 10.33 -30.60
CA VAL A 164 22.80 8.99 -30.02
C VAL A 164 22.05 8.97 -28.69
N TYR A 165 21.17 7.99 -28.52
CA TYR A 165 20.40 7.79 -27.30
C TYR A 165 21.19 6.84 -26.38
N ASP A 166 21.58 7.33 -25.20
CA ASP A 166 22.34 6.54 -24.22
C ASP A 166 21.37 5.73 -23.33
N ALA A 167 21.45 4.40 -23.39
CA ALA A 167 20.88 3.56 -22.33
C ALA A 167 21.94 3.32 -21.25
N VAL A 168 21.56 3.45 -19.99
CA VAL A 168 22.44 3.28 -18.83
C VAL A 168 22.05 2.02 -18.06
N VAL A 169 22.97 1.07 -17.97
CA VAL A 169 22.85 -0.18 -17.19
C VAL A 169 23.43 0.08 -15.80
N ILE A 170 22.71 -0.22 -14.72
CA ILE A 170 23.18 -0.05 -13.34
C ILE A 170 23.60 -1.40 -12.76
N ASN A 171 24.84 -1.46 -12.28
CA ASN A 171 25.47 -2.63 -11.68
C ASN A 171 25.10 -2.76 -10.18
N PRO A 172 25.21 -3.97 -9.58
CA PRO A 172 24.86 -4.21 -8.18
C PRO A 172 25.71 -3.48 -7.14
N ASP A 173 26.81 -2.86 -7.55
CA ASP A 173 27.68 -2.03 -6.72
C ASP A 173 27.35 -0.53 -6.81
N GLY A 174 26.30 -0.16 -7.55
CA GLY A 174 25.87 1.22 -7.77
C GLY A 174 26.58 1.92 -8.93
N THR A 175 27.44 1.23 -9.70
CA THR A 175 28.10 1.81 -10.89
C THR A 175 27.25 1.64 -12.14
N SER A 176 27.51 2.42 -13.21
CA SER A 176 26.73 2.33 -14.45
C SER A 176 27.56 2.14 -15.72
N THR A 177 27.07 1.36 -16.68
CA THR A 177 27.65 1.15 -18.02
C THR A 177 26.68 1.52 -19.14
N GLN A 178 27.18 2.19 -20.19
CA GLN A 178 26.34 2.64 -21.32
C GLN A 178 26.21 1.56 -22.41
N ALA A 179 25.00 1.34 -22.91
CA ALA A 179 24.70 0.49 -24.08
C ALA A 179 24.13 1.34 -25.22
N VAL A 180 24.63 1.12 -26.45
CA VAL A 180 24.23 1.88 -27.65
C VAL A 180 23.24 1.04 -28.47
N GLY A 181 21.99 1.51 -28.62
CA GLY A 181 20.97 0.88 -29.46
C GLY A 181 19.79 1.81 -29.75
N ASN A 182 19.22 1.75 -30.96
CA ASN A 182 18.16 2.67 -31.40
C ASN A 182 16.74 2.13 -31.15
N THR A 183 16.60 0.88 -30.68
CA THR A 183 15.34 0.27 -30.27
C THR A 183 15.53 -0.65 -29.04
N ILE A 184 14.45 -0.92 -28.29
CA ILE A 184 14.45 -1.85 -27.15
C ILE A 184 14.92 -3.26 -27.59
N SER A 185 14.51 -3.71 -28.77
CA SER A 185 14.94 -5.00 -29.34
C SER A 185 16.43 -5.04 -29.68
N GLU A 186 17.04 -3.92 -30.09
CA GLU A 186 18.49 -3.82 -30.35
C GLU A 186 19.31 -3.78 -29.05
N ALA A 187 18.80 -3.15 -27.99
CA ALA A 187 19.43 -3.18 -26.66
C ALA A 187 19.40 -4.59 -26.04
N ILE A 188 18.31 -5.35 -26.23
CA ILE A 188 18.18 -6.76 -25.84
C ILE A 188 19.09 -7.67 -26.69
N ALA A 189 19.20 -7.40 -27.99
CA ALA A 189 20.10 -8.13 -28.89
C ALA A 189 21.58 -7.86 -28.57
N ALA A 190 21.94 -6.62 -28.21
CA ALA A 190 23.29 -6.25 -27.79
C ALA A 190 23.66 -6.90 -26.44
N ALA A 191 22.74 -6.91 -25.47
CA ALA A 191 22.95 -7.57 -24.17
C ALA A 191 23.04 -9.11 -24.27
N SER A 192 22.34 -9.74 -25.23
CA SER A 192 22.38 -11.19 -25.45
C SER A 192 23.55 -11.65 -26.34
N ALA A 193 23.99 -10.82 -27.29
CA ALA A 193 25.18 -11.09 -28.11
C ALA A 193 26.48 -10.99 -27.30
N ASP A 194 26.57 -10.06 -26.35
CA ASP A 194 27.76 -9.88 -25.50
C ASP A 194 27.93 -11.04 -24.49
N VAL A 195 26.82 -11.65 -24.03
CA VAL A 195 26.81 -12.85 -23.15
C VAL A 195 27.31 -14.10 -23.87
N GLN A 196 27.08 -14.26 -25.17
CA GLN A 196 27.59 -15.39 -25.94
C GLN A 196 29.04 -15.20 -26.44
N GLN A 197 29.48 -13.95 -26.66
CA GLN A 197 30.82 -13.69 -27.23
C GLN A 197 31.93 -13.42 -26.21
N THR A 198 31.64 -12.86 -25.03
CA THR A 198 32.73 -12.34 -24.17
C THR A 198 33.15 -13.22 -23.00
N ASN A 199 32.41 -14.28 -22.63
CA ASN A 199 32.72 -15.10 -21.44
C ASN A 199 32.98 -14.27 -20.15
N LEU A 200 32.47 -13.03 -20.08
CA LEU A 200 32.88 -12.04 -19.06
C LEU A 200 32.24 -12.27 -17.68
N PHE A 201 31.22 -13.12 -17.55
CA PHE A 201 30.54 -13.37 -16.26
C PHE A 201 30.81 -14.75 -15.65
N ARG A 202 31.72 -15.53 -16.22
CA ARG A 202 32.42 -16.56 -15.46
C ARG A 202 33.68 -16.03 -14.81
N ALA A 203 33.92 -14.71 -14.70
CA ALA A 203 35.26 -14.13 -14.55
C ALA A 203 35.71 -13.59 -13.17
N SER A 204 34.94 -13.65 -12.07
CA SER A 204 35.44 -13.14 -10.77
C SER A 204 35.32 -14.04 -9.54
N SER A 205 34.53 -15.12 -9.54
CA SER A 205 34.50 -16.08 -8.42
C SER A 205 35.17 -17.40 -8.78
N ALA A 206 35.81 -18.05 -7.80
CA ALA A 206 36.36 -19.40 -7.98
C ALA A 206 35.22 -20.43 -8.09
N VAL A 207 35.37 -21.43 -8.96
CA VAL A 207 34.44 -22.56 -9.10
C VAL A 207 34.72 -23.57 -7.98
N ASN A 208 33.76 -23.77 -7.07
CA ASN A 208 33.91 -24.72 -5.97
C ASN A 208 33.35 -26.09 -6.39
N VAL A 209 34.23 -27.02 -6.74
CA VAL A 209 33.89 -28.40 -7.11
C VAL A 209 33.96 -29.28 -5.87
N VAL A 210 32.86 -29.95 -5.53
CA VAL A 210 32.83 -30.92 -4.42
C VAL A 210 32.75 -32.33 -4.99
N LEU A 211 33.82 -33.09 -4.83
CA LEU A 211 33.90 -34.49 -5.23
C LEU A 211 33.46 -35.37 -4.06
N ASP A 212 32.54 -36.27 -4.31
CA ASP A 212 32.00 -37.18 -3.31
C ASP A 212 32.35 -38.63 -3.66
N PRO A 213 33.43 -39.19 -3.07
CA PRO A 213 33.70 -40.60 -3.25
C PRO A 213 32.62 -41.42 -2.52
N GLY A 214 31.77 -42.11 -3.30
CA GLY A 214 30.66 -42.90 -2.79
C GLY A 214 31.09 -43.93 -1.74
N HIS A 215 30.16 -44.31 -0.86
CA HIS A 215 30.38 -45.27 0.24
C HIS A 215 31.47 -44.80 1.23
N GLY A 216 32.08 -45.72 1.98
CA GLY A 216 33.19 -45.46 2.90
C GLY A 216 32.99 -46.08 4.30
N GLY A 217 34.09 -46.43 4.97
CA GLY A 217 34.07 -47.05 6.28
C GLY A 217 33.32 -48.39 6.26
N ASN A 218 32.23 -48.48 7.03
CA ASN A 218 31.40 -49.68 7.15
C ASN A 218 30.54 -49.97 5.91
N ASP A 219 30.33 -48.97 5.04
CA ASP A 219 29.65 -49.16 3.76
C ASP A 219 30.70 -49.46 2.69
N GLY A 220 30.77 -50.72 2.25
CA GLY A 220 31.73 -51.20 1.27
C GLY A 220 31.38 -50.90 -0.19
N GLY A 221 30.10 -50.60 -0.47
CA GLY A 221 29.54 -50.65 -1.82
C GLY A 221 29.65 -52.04 -2.47
N ALA A 222 29.60 -52.08 -3.79
CA ALA A 222 29.70 -53.30 -4.57
C ALA A 222 31.10 -53.95 -4.49
N GLN A 223 31.12 -55.28 -4.59
CA GLN A 223 32.35 -56.06 -4.62
C GLN A 223 32.27 -57.20 -5.65
N ALA A 224 33.35 -57.40 -6.40
CA ALA A 224 33.54 -58.58 -7.25
C ALA A 224 35.01 -59.03 -7.24
N SER A 225 35.26 -60.28 -7.60
CA SER A 225 36.61 -60.84 -7.69
C SER A 225 36.82 -61.54 -9.03
N TYR A 226 37.85 -61.14 -9.78
CA TYR A 226 38.25 -61.74 -11.04
C TYR A 226 39.76 -61.97 -11.05
N GLY A 227 40.20 -63.15 -11.51
CA GLY A 227 41.62 -63.45 -11.68
C GLY A 227 42.48 -63.26 -10.43
N GLY A 228 41.92 -63.50 -9.23
CA GLY A 228 42.61 -63.33 -7.95
C GLY A 228 42.68 -61.90 -7.42
N LYS A 229 42.08 -60.91 -8.10
CA LYS A 229 41.97 -59.52 -7.65
C LYS A 229 40.55 -59.21 -7.20
N THR A 230 40.41 -58.56 -6.05
CA THR A 230 39.14 -58.05 -5.53
C THR A 230 38.97 -56.57 -5.86
N TYR A 231 37.81 -56.23 -6.40
CA TYR A 231 37.37 -54.88 -6.73
C TYR A 231 36.35 -54.46 -5.68
N LEU A 232 36.66 -53.42 -4.92
CA LEU A 232 35.83 -52.92 -3.85
C LEU A 232 35.48 -51.46 -4.13
N GLU A 233 34.19 -51.19 -4.32
CA GLU A 233 33.69 -49.91 -4.83
C GLU A 233 34.21 -48.70 -4.03
N LYS A 234 34.08 -48.71 -2.70
CA LYS A 234 34.53 -47.57 -1.85
C LYS A 234 36.01 -47.19 -2.04
N THR A 235 36.87 -48.18 -2.34
CA THR A 235 38.30 -48.00 -2.54
C THR A 235 38.59 -47.44 -3.92
N LEU A 236 37.86 -47.91 -4.93
CA LEU A 236 37.97 -47.43 -6.31
C LEU A 236 37.47 -45.98 -6.42
N ASN A 237 36.30 -45.69 -5.85
CA ASN A 237 35.69 -44.35 -5.84
C ASN A 237 36.65 -43.33 -5.21
N LEU A 238 37.27 -43.65 -4.07
CA LEU A 238 38.24 -42.76 -3.40
C LEU A 238 39.43 -42.42 -4.30
N LYS A 239 40.02 -43.42 -4.95
CA LYS A 239 41.17 -43.22 -5.83
C LYS A 239 40.84 -42.38 -7.06
N ILE A 240 39.70 -42.66 -7.71
CA ILE A 240 39.25 -41.89 -8.89
C ILE A 240 39.04 -40.43 -8.50
N ALA A 241 38.37 -40.17 -7.36
CA ALA A 241 38.14 -38.82 -6.87
C ALA A 241 39.44 -38.07 -6.52
N GLN A 242 40.43 -38.74 -5.94
CA GLN A 242 41.75 -38.16 -5.67
C GLN A 242 42.47 -37.74 -6.97
N TYR A 243 42.37 -38.55 -8.02
CA TYR A 243 42.96 -38.21 -9.33
C TYR A 243 42.20 -37.09 -10.05
N CYS A 244 40.87 -37.06 -9.96
CA CYS A 244 40.07 -35.95 -10.45
C CYS A 244 40.47 -34.64 -9.75
N LYS A 245 40.66 -34.66 -8.43
CA LYS A 245 41.17 -33.52 -7.67
C LYS A 245 42.57 -33.08 -8.10
N GLU A 246 43.50 -34.02 -8.26
CA GLU A 246 44.88 -33.73 -8.72
C GLU A 246 44.86 -32.98 -10.06
N GLU A 247 44.03 -33.42 -10.99
CA GLU A 247 43.94 -32.83 -12.32
C GLU A 247 43.28 -31.45 -12.30
N LEU A 248 42.12 -31.30 -11.65
CA LEU A 248 41.42 -30.02 -11.54
C LEU A 248 42.26 -28.94 -10.87
N SER A 249 43.14 -29.31 -9.93
CA SER A 249 44.00 -28.36 -9.21
C SER A 249 45.05 -27.64 -10.10
N LYS A 250 45.19 -28.02 -11.38
CA LYS A 250 46.11 -27.38 -12.35
C LYS A 250 45.50 -26.17 -13.06
N TYR A 251 44.20 -25.97 -12.91
CA TYR A 251 43.44 -24.95 -13.64
C TYR A 251 43.23 -23.71 -12.79
N LYS A 252 43.18 -22.54 -13.46
CA LYS A 252 42.84 -21.27 -12.83
C LYS A 252 41.42 -21.32 -12.28
N ARG A 253 41.22 -20.68 -11.12
CA ARG A 253 39.89 -20.31 -10.59
C ARG A 253 38.99 -21.51 -10.25
N VAL A 254 39.57 -22.63 -9.78
CA VAL A 254 38.84 -23.78 -9.26
C VAL A 254 39.34 -24.18 -7.87
N ASN A 255 38.42 -24.35 -6.92
CA ASN A 255 38.68 -24.95 -5.62
C ASN A 255 38.07 -26.35 -5.60
N VAL A 256 38.83 -27.35 -5.15
CA VAL A 256 38.37 -28.75 -5.17
C VAL A 256 38.32 -29.33 -3.75
N TYR A 257 37.11 -29.64 -3.32
CA TYR A 257 36.79 -30.24 -2.03
C TYR A 257 36.44 -31.71 -2.20
N MET A 258 36.67 -32.51 -1.15
CA MET A 258 36.24 -33.91 -1.11
C MET A 258 35.41 -34.15 0.14
N THR A 259 34.30 -34.88 0.03
CA THR A 259 33.48 -35.26 1.20
C THR A 259 34.22 -36.21 2.15
N ARG A 260 35.16 -37.00 1.61
CA ARG A 260 36.15 -37.78 2.36
C ARG A 260 37.46 -37.90 1.58
N ASN A 261 38.59 -37.85 2.27
CA ASN A 261 39.94 -38.02 1.69
C ASN A 261 40.63 -39.34 2.11
N ASP A 262 40.01 -40.10 3.01
CA ASP A 262 40.39 -41.44 3.48
C ASP A 262 39.16 -42.39 3.52
N ASP A 263 39.32 -43.58 4.11
CA ASP A 263 38.26 -44.59 4.21
C ASP A 263 37.46 -44.46 5.52
N HIS A 264 36.58 -43.46 5.58
CA HIS A 264 35.58 -43.34 6.64
C HIS A 264 34.16 -43.21 6.06
N TYR A 265 33.17 -43.48 6.92
CA TYR A 265 31.76 -43.39 6.55
C TYR A 265 31.27 -41.93 6.64
N VAL A 266 30.57 -41.47 5.59
CA VAL A 266 29.87 -40.17 5.56
C VAL A 266 28.40 -40.40 5.21
N ALA A 267 27.47 -39.89 6.03
CA ALA A 267 26.04 -40.04 5.78
C ALA A 267 25.61 -39.24 4.53
N LEU A 268 24.55 -39.70 3.84
CA LEU A 268 24.12 -39.12 2.57
C LEU A 268 23.76 -37.63 2.66
N GLU A 269 23.15 -37.21 3.77
CA GLU A 269 22.79 -35.81 4.00
C GLU A 269 24.01 -34.95 4.34
N ASP A 270 24.94 -35.48 5.15
CA ASP A 270 26.19 -34.78 5.53
C ASP A 270 27.08 -34.48 4.33
N ARG A 271 27.09 -35.34 3.30
CA ARG A 271 27.82 -35.11 2.04
C ARG A 271 27.39 -33.80 1.38
N VAL A 272 26.08 -33.57 1.31
CA VAL A 272 25.51 -32.36 0.69
C VAL A 272 25.59 -31.16 1.63
N ASN A 273 25.42 -31.37 2.94
CA ASN A 273 25.60 -30.30 3.92
C ASN A 273 27.04 -29.75 3.89
N TYR A 274 28.03 -30.62 3.78
CA TYR A 274 29.42 -30.22 3.58
C TYR A 274 29.58 -29.44 2.27
N ALA A 275 29.00 -29.93 1.17
CA ALA A 275 29.05 -29.24 -0.11
C ALA A 275 28.43 -27.83 -0.06
N LYS A 276 27.27 -27.70 0.59
CA LYS A 276 26.63 -26.41 0.85
C LYS A 276 27.52 -25.51 1.71
N SER A 277 28.17 -26.04 2.74
CA SER A 277 29.02 -25.26 3.65
C SER A 277 30.25 -24.65 2.98
N VAL A 278 30.76 -25.27 1.92
CA VAL A 278 31.90 -24.77 1.13
C VAL A 278 31.47 -23.96 -0.10
N GLY A 279 30.17 -23.66 -0.22
CA GLY A 279 29.62 -22.90 -1.34
C GLY A 279 29.78 -23.61 -2.69
N ALA A 280 29.44 -24.90 -2.74
CA ALA A 280 29.58 -25.71 -3.95
C ALA A 280 28.92 -25.07 -5.18
N SER A 281 29.69 -24.94 -6.26
CA SER A 281 29.17 -24.66 -7.60
C SER A 281 28.62 -25.93 -8.26
N VAL A 282 29.17 -27.08 -7.88
CA VAL A 282 28.72 -28.40 -8.32
C VAL A 282 29.09 -29.48 -7.31
N PHE A 283 28.22 -30.47 -7.17
CA PHE A 283 28.47 -31.69 -6.42
C PHE A 283 28.56 -32.89 -7.37
N VAL A 284 29.68 -33.61 -7.33
CA VAL A 284 29.97 -34.75 -8.22
C VAL A 284 30.23 -35.99 -7.39
N SER A 285 29.26 -36.89 -7.34
CA SER A 285 29.40 -38.16 -6.64
C SER A 285 29.94 -39.25 -7.55
N ILE A 286 30.96 -39.96 -7.08
CA ILE A 286 31.77 -40.91 -7.85
C ILE A 286 31.46 -42.30 -7.35
N HIS A 287 30.91 -43.13 -8.24
CA HIS A 287 30.47 -44.50 -8.00
C HIS A 287 30.90 -45.46 -9.13
N ASN A 288 30.75 -46.75 -8.87
CA ASN A 288 30.91 -47.81 -9.86
C ASN A 288 29.75 -48.79 -9.78
N ASN A 289 29.13 -49.05 -10.93
CA ASN A 289 27.86 -49.76 -10.99
C ASN A 289 28.02 -51.26 -10.70
N SER A 290 26.91 -51.92 -10.39
CA SER A 290 26.85 -53.37 -10.23
C SER A 290 25.44 -53.89 -10.50
N THR A 291 25.34 -55.07 -11.08
CA THR A 291 24.08 -55.75 -11.35
C THR A 291 24.23 -57.27 -11.25
N THR A 292 23.10 -57.98 -11.16
CA THR A 292 23.07 -59.45 -11.19
C THR A 292 23.41 -60.03 -12.56
N SER A 293 23.31 -59.24 -13.64
CA SER A 293 23.66 -59.65 -14.99
C SER A 293 25.08 -59.22 -15.35
N SER A 294 26.01 -60.17 -15.43
CA SER A 294 27.41 -59.92 -15.84
C SER A 294 27.56 -59.40 -17.29
N ARG A 295 26.47 -59.30 -18.06
CA ARG A 295 26.46 -58.78 -19.43
C ARG A 295 26.34 -57.26 -19.52
N VAL A 296 25.87 -56.58 -18.47
CA VAL A 296 25.72 -55.12 -18.48
C VAL A 296 27.09 -54.49 -18.20
N HIS A 297 27.46 -53.48 -18.99
CA HIS A 297 28.76 -52.82 -18.93
C HIS A 297 28.64 -51.39 -19.48
N GLY A 298 29.62 -50.53 -19.17
CA GLY A 298 29.67 -49.14 -19.61
C GLY A 298 29.45 -48.11 -18.51
N ALA A 299 29.54 -46.84 -18.91
CA ALA A 299 29.42 -45.68 -18.05
C ALA A 299 28.03 -45.07 -18.14
N THR A 300 27.47 -44.68 -16.99
CA THR A 300 26.21 -43.95 -16.87
C THR A 300 26.41 -42.73 -15.98
N VAL A 301 25.74 -41.61 -16.27
CA VAL A 301 25.73 -40.46 -15.34
C VAL A 301 24.30 -40.09 -14.99
N TYR A 302 23.97 -40.13 -13.69
CA TYR A 302 22.69 -39.66 -13.19
C TYR A 302 22.75 -38.17 -12.88
N TYR A 303 21.70 -37.44 -13.26
CA TYR A 303 21.57 -36.01 -13.06
C TYR A 303 20.16 -35.64 -12.57
N PRO A 304 19.96 -34.41 -12.06
CA PRO A 304 18.67 -34.00 -11.52
C PRO A 304 17.59 -33.90 -12.60
N ASN A 305 16.36 -34.30 -12.27
CA ASN A 305 15.17 -34.09 -13.10
C ASN A 305 14.83 -32.59 -13.23
N SER A 306 13.76 -32.24 -13.97
CA SER A 306 13.32 -30.84 -14.12
C SER A 306 12.43 -30.32 -12.99
N SER A 307 12.01 -31.17 -12.05
CA SER A 307 11.14 -30.83 -10.93
C SER A 307 11.86 -29.99 -9.87
N LEU A 308 11.13 -29.16 -9.12
CA LEU A 308 11.58 -28.10 -8.20
C LEU A 308 12.42 -26.97 -8.82
N ASN A 309 13.40 -27.29 -9.66
CA ASN A 309 14.26 -26.31 -10.34
C ASN A 309 14.77 -26.87 -11.67
N ALA A 310 14.14 -26.47 -12.77
CA ALA A 310 14.46 -26.94 -14.11
C ALA A 310 15.87 -26.52 -14.59
N ASN A 311 16.37 -25.35 -14.14
CA ASN A 311 17.69 -24.86 -14.50
C ASN A 311 18.79 -25.73 -13.89
N ILE A 312 18.65 -26.13 -12.62
CA ILE A 312 19.58 -27.07 -11.98
C ILE A 312 19.54 -28.43 -12.68
N GLY A 313 18.35 -28.89 -13.10
CA GLY A 313 18.22 -30.10 -13.92
C GLY A 313 18.97 -30.01 -15.25
N ALA A 314 18.80 -28.91 -15.99
CA ALA A 314 19.48 -28.66 -17.26
C ALA A 314 21.00 -28.56 -17.09
N GLN A 315 21.48 -27.80 -16.09
CA GLN A 315 22.91 -27.67 -15.77
C GLN A 315 23.55 -29.03 -15.44
N GLY A 316 22.89 -29.82 -14.59
CA GLY A 316 23.33 -31.17 -14.25
C GLY A 316 23.36 -32.08 -15.48
N GLY A 317 22.38 -31.98 -16.38
CA GLY A 317 22.34 -32.73 -17.63
C GLY A 317 23.47 -32.39 -18.59
N THR A 318 23.79 -31.09 -18.78
CA THR A 318 24.91 -30.65 -19.63
C THR A 318 26.25 -31.14 -19.09
N LEU A 319 26.49 -31.01 -17.77
CA LEU A 319 27.71 -31.51 -17.15
C LEU A 319 27.81 -33.02 -17.25
N ALA A 320 26.72 -33.75 -16.97
CA ALA A 320 26.68 -35.20 -17.09
C ALA A 320 27.05 -35.67 -18.50
N ASN A 321 26.59 -34.96 -19.53
CA ASN A 321 26.91 -35.25 -20.92
C ASN A 321 28.40 -35.02 -21.24
N GLU A 322 29.00 -33.93 -20.76
CA GLU A 322 30.43 -33.66 -20.97
C GLU A 322 31.32 -34.70 -20.29
N ILE A 323 30.99 -35.12 -19.06
CA ILE A 323 31.71 -36.18 -18.35
C ILE A 323 31.57 -37.52 -19.07
N LEU A 324 30.34 -37.91 -19.41
CA LEU A 324 30.10 -39.17 -20.13
C LEU A 324 30.87 -39.23 -21.46
N LYS A 325 30.94 -38.12 -22.19
CA LYS A 325 31.73 -37.99 -23.42
C LYS A 325 33.22 -38.29 -23.18
N GLN A 326 33.81 -37.81 -22.09
CA GLN A 326 35.21 -38.11 -21.75
C GLN A 326 35.41 -39.58 -21.37
N LEU A 327 34.49 -40.16 -20.59
CA LEU A 327 34.55 -41.57 -20.20
C LEU A 327 34.43 -42.51 -21.41
N VAL A 328 33.51 -42.22 -22.34
CA VAL A 328 33.36 -42.97 -23.60
C VAL A 328 34.61 -42.83 -24.48
N ALA A 329 35.29 -41.68 -24.47
CA ALA A 329 36.54 -41.49 -25.20
C ALA A 329 37.69 -42.37 -24.67
N LEU A 330 37.63 -42.85 -23.43
CA LEU A 330 38.56 -43.85 -22.89
C LEU A 330 38.25 -45.28 -23.37
N GLY A 331 37.12 -45.48 -24.07
CA GLY A 331 36.68 -46.75 -24.64
C GLY A 331 35.58 -47.46 -23.86
N LEU A 332 35.04 -46.87 -22.78
CA LEU A 332 33.89 -47.43 -22.07
C LEU A 332 32.65 -47.39 -22.97
N ALA A 333 31.78 -48.40 -22.83
CA ALA A 333 30.49 -48.38 -23.52
C ALA A 333 29.62 -47.24 -22.99
N ASN A 334 28.87 -46.60 -23.90
CA ASN A 334 27.97 -45.51 -23.56
C ASN A 334 26.63 -46.08 -23.06
N ASP A 335 26.39 -46.04 -21.74
CA ASP A 335 25.10 -46.44 -21.14
C ASP A 335 24.19 -45.21 -20.81
N GLY A 336 24.59 -44.04 -21.31
CA GLY A 336 23.77 -42.82 -21.35
C GLY A 336 23.77 -41.96 -20.09
N ILE A 337 23.12 -40.80 -20.18
CA ILE A 337 22.76 -39.97 -19.02
C ILE A 337 21.30 -40.24 -18.63
N ARG A 338 20.98 -40.23 -17.33
CA ARG A 338 19.64 -40.58 -16.85
C ARG A 338 19.16 -39.67 -15.72
N ILE A 339 17.87 -39.39 -15.72
CA ILE A 339 17.16 -38.93 -14.53
C ILE A 339 16.53 -40.14 -13.84
N ARG A 340 16.29 -40.06 -12.53
CA ARG A 340 15.53 -41.08 -11.80
C ARG A 340 14.62 -40.39 -10.80
N ASN A 341 13.31 -40.54 -10.96
CA ASN A 341 12.31 -39.94 -10.09
C ASN A 341 12.03 -40.84 -8.88
N SER A 342 11.56 -40.24 -7.79
CA SER A 342 11.17 -40.96 -6.58
C SER A 342 10.13 -42.04 -6.87
N GLU A 343 10.40 -43.26 -6.41
CA GLU A 343 9.53 -44.42 -6.60
C GLU A 343 8.50 -44.56 -5.47
N SER A 344 8.75 -43.95 -4.31
CA SER A 344 7.81 -43.85 -3.18
C SER A 344 6.77 -42.74 -3.34
N GLY A 345 6.85 -41.95 -4.41
CA GLY A 345 5.99 -40.80 -4.64
C GLY A 345 6.38 -39.55 -3.85
N ASP A 346 7.56 -39.54 -3.20
CA ASP A 346 8.03 -38.36 -2.46
C ASP A 346 8.02 -37.11 -3.35
N THR A 347 7.46 -36.03 -2.83
CA THR A 347 7.41 -34.74 -3.51
C THR A 347 8.38 -33.74 -2.87
N TYR A 348 8.82 -32.79 -3.69
CA TYR A 348 9.45 -31.56 -3.23
C TYR A 348 8.40 -30.67 -2.52
N THR A 349 8.85 -29.58 -1.89
CA THR A 349 7.96 -28.66 -1.17
C THR A 349 6.91 -27.99 -2.05
N ASP A 350 7.14 -27.92 -3.36
CA ASP A 350 6.20 -27.42 -4.39
C ASP A 350 5.22 -28.49 -4.90
N GLY A 351 5.24 -29.70 -4.34
CA GLY A 351 4.40 -30.83 -4.77
C GLY A 351 4.93 -31.58 -6.00
N SER A 352 6.02 -31.14 -6.62
CA SER A 352 6.62 -31.82 -7.77
C SER A 352 7.40 -33.08 -7.37
N ILE A 353 7.60 -34.04 -8.28
CA ILE A 353 8.23 -35.33 -7.94
C ILE A 353 9.72 -35.18 -7.58
N CYS A 354 10.14 -35.76 -6.45
CA CYS A 354 11.54 -35.73 -6.04
C CYS A 354 12.46 -36.53 -6.96
N ASP A 355 13.74 -36.15 -6.99
CA ASP A 355 14.81 -37.02 -7.49
C ASP A 355 14.97 -38.24 -6.57
N TYR A 356 15.18 -39.42 -7.14
CA TYR A 356 15.33 -40.67 -6.39
C TYR A 356 16.55 -40.65 -5.47
N TYR A 357 17.71 -40.24 -5.99
CA TYR A 357 18.95 -40.25 -5.23
C TYR A 357 19.02 -39.07 -4.26
N SER A 358 19.22 -39.38 -2.97
CA SER A 358 19.22 -38.37 -1.90
C SER A 358 20.24 -37.26 -2.12
N VAL A 359 21.44 -37.56 -2.62
CA VAL A 359 22.48 -36.54 -2.85
C VAL A 359 22.13 -35.59 -4.00
N ILE A 360 21.48 -36.10 -5.06
CA ILE A 360 20.96 -35.27 -6.17
C ILE A 360 19.80 -34.40 -5.67
N ARG A 361 18.84 -35.02 -4.97
CA ARG A 361 17.67 -34.35 -4.38
C ARG A 361 18.07 -33.21 -3.45
N ASN A 362 18.99 -33.47 -2.52
CA ASN A 362 19.40 -32.48 -1.53
C ASN A 362 20.33 -31.42 -2.12
N SER A 363 21.15 -31.74 -3.13
CA SER A 363 21.94 -30.73 -3.85
C SER A 363 21.02 -29.74 -4.57
N LYS A 364 19.96 -30.24 -5.25
CA LYS A 364 18.95 -29.40 -5.87
C LYS A 364 18.23 -28.50 -4.87
N LYS A 365 17.85 -29.04 -3.70
CA LYS A 365 17.29 -28.24 -2.59
C LYS A 365 18.28 -27.19 -2.05
N ALA A 366 19.58 -27.47 -2.11
CA ALA A 366 20.63 -26.58 -1.68
C ALA A 366 21.04 -25.53 -2.73
N GLY A 367 20.46 -25.57 -3.93
CA GLY A 367 20.64 -24.55 -4.97
C GLY A 367 21.76 -24.81 -5.98
N PHE A 368 22.33 -26.02 -6.04
CA PHE A 368 23.40 -26.37 -7.00
C PHE A 368 23.19 -27.75 -7.65
N PRO A 369 23.72 -28.00 -8.86
CA PRO A 369 23.62 -29.30 -9.51
C PRO A 369 24.42 -30.37 -8.76
N GLY A 370 23.74 -31.48 -8.46
CA GLY A 370 24.35 -32.71 -7.97
C GLY A 370 24.21 -33.83 -9.00
N ILE A 371 25.31 -34.50 -9.35
CA ILE A 371 25.32 -35.65 -10.27
C ILE A 371 25.96 -36.88 -9.62
N ILE A 372 25.66 -38.06 -10.15
CA ILE A 372 26.32 -39.32 -9.79
C ILE A 372 26.92 -39.94 -11.05
N ILE A 373 28.22 -40.17 -11.05
CA ILE A 373 28.95 -40.86 -12.10
C ILE A 373 29.06 -42.33 -11.73
N GLU A 374 28.43 -43.20 -12.51
CA GLU A 374 28.59 -44.65 -12.45
C GLU A 374 29.61 -45.05 -13.53
N HIS A 375 30.88 -45.14 -13.16
CA HIS A 375 31.98 -45.21 -14.13
C HIS A 375 31.95 -46.48 -14.97
N ALA A 376 31.87 -47.64 -14.33
CA ALA A 376 31.95 -48.94 -14.97
C ALA A 376 31.26 -49.99 -14.09
N TYR A 377 30.88 -51.14 -14.66
CA TYR A 377 30.24 -52.21 -13.89
C TYR A 377 31.27 -53.11 -13.21
N ILE A 378 31.35 -53.07 -11.87
CA ILE A 378 32.19 -53.98 -11.07
C ILE A 378 31.78 -55.44 -11.28
N SER A 379 30.49 -55.71 -11.56
CA SER A 379 29.96 -57.05 -11.85
C SER A 379 30.28 -57.58 -13.26
N ASN A 380 30.91 -56.76 -14.12
CA ASN A 380 31.36 -57.16 -15.45
C ASN A 380 32.88 -57.30 -15.46
N GLN A 381 33.38 -58.49 -15.85
CA GLN A 381 34.80 -58.78 -15.79
C GLN A 381 35.66 -57.89 -16.70
N ASN A 382 35.14 -57.48 -17.87
CA ASN A 382 35.88 -56.65 -18.81
C ASN A 382 35.98 -55.21 -18.29
N ASP A 383 34.87 -54.66 -17.81
CA ASP A 383 34.86 -53.33 -17.18
C ASP A 383 35.79 -53.28 -15.97
N ALA A 384 35.64 -54.25 -15.06
CA ALA A 384 36.49 -54.36 -13.88
C ALA A 384 37.98 -54.48 -14.24
N THR A 385 38.34 -55.35 -15.17
CA THR A 385 39.76 -55.60 -15.51
C THR A 385 40.39 -54.46 -16.31
N ASN A 386 39.66 -53.87 -17.26
CA ASN A 386 40.23 -52.89 -18.20
C ASN A 386 40.23 -51.46 -17.66
N TYR A 387 39.22 -51.07 -16.87
CA TYR A 387 39.05 -49.69 -16.40
C TYR A 387 39.26 -49.53 -14.89
N LEU A 388 39.00 -50.58 -14.10
CA LEU A 388 39.18 -50.56 -12.63
C LEU A 388 40.41 -51.37 -12.17
N GLY A 389 41.06 -52.09 -13.10
CA GLY A 389 42.07 -53.12 -12.86
C GLY A 389 43.46 -52.62 -12.52
N SER A 390 43.76 -51.32 -12.66
CA SER A 390 45.08 -50.77 -12.33
C SER A 390 45.00 -49.33 -11.86
N ASP A 391 46.02 -48.90 -11.11
CA ASP A 391 46.11 -47.52 -10.63
C ASP A 391 46.16 -46.50 -11.78
N ALA A 392 46.85 -46.85 -12.88
CA ALA A 392 46.87 -46.05 -14.10
C ALA A 392 45.49 -45.96 -14.78
N ALA A 393 44.67 -47.01 -14.71
CA ALA A 393 43.31 -46.98 -15.25
C ALA A 393 42.39 -46.09 -14.41
N LEU A 394 42.49 -46.16 -13.08
CA LEU A 394 41.75 -45.27 -12.17
C LEU A 394 42.17 -43.80 -12.35
N LYS A 395 43.45 -43.54 -12.60
CA LYS A 395 43.94 -42.18 -12.93
C LYS A 395 43.33 -41.65 -14.23
N LYS A 396 43.20 -42.48 -15.26
CA LYS A 396 42.54 -42.08 -16.51
C LYS A 396 41.07 -41.70 -16.28
N LEU A 397 40.34 -42.45 -15.46
CA LEU A 397 38.95 -42.12 -15.10
C LEU A 397 38.87 -40.77 -14.38
N GLY A 398 39.70 -40.55 -13.36
CA GLY A 398 39.71 -39.27 -12.64
C GLY A 398 40.07 -38.08 -13.53
N ILE A 399 41.02 -38.24 -14.46
CA ILE A 399 41.35 -37.20 -15.46
C ILE A 399 40.19 -36.95 -16.42
N ALA A 400 39.46 -37.99 -16.84
CA ALA A 400 38.29 -37.83 -17.70
C ALA A 400 37.16 -37.05 -17.01
N ASP A 401 36.89 -37.33 -15.73
CA ASP A 401 35.93 -36.56 -14.92
C ASP A 401 36.35 -35.08 -14.85
N ALA A 402 37.62 -34.84 -14.51
CA ALA A 402 38.20 -33.50 -14.44
C ALA A 402 38.08 -32.76 -15.78
N GLN A 403 38.35 -33.43 -16.90
CA GLN A 403 38.24 -32.82 -18.23
C GLN A 403 36.78 -32.49 -18.60
N GLY A 404 35.82 -33.33 -18.21
CA GLY A 404 34.40 -33.04 -18.38
C GLY A 404 33.99 -31.78 -17.61
N ILE A 405 34.46 -31.65 -16.37
CA ILE A 405 34.25 -30.46 -15.52
C ILE A 405 34.95 -29.22 -16.11
N VAL A 406 36.19 -29.35 -16.56
CA VAL A 406 36.97 -28.28 -17.22
C VAL A 406 36.27 -27.77 -18.46
N ASN A 407 35.79 -28.66 -19.33
CA ASN A 407 35.07 -28.28 -20.55
C ASN A 407 33.76 -27.56 -20.21
N TYR A 408 33.01 -28.10 -19.23
CA TYR A 408 31.76 -27.50 -18.79
C TYR A 408 31.96 -26.08 -18.23
N PHE A 409 33.02 -25.87 -17.43
CA PHE A 409 33.31 -24.57 -16.81
C PHE A 409 34.20 -23.64 -17.66
N GLY A 410 34.82 -24.11 -18.74
CA GLY A 410 35.73 -23.33 -19.58
C GLY A 410 37.05 -22.97 -18.88
N LEU A 411 37.58 -23.86 -18.04
CA LEU A 411 38.76 -23.57 -17.23
C LEU A 411 40.06 -23.56 -18.07
N LYS A 412 40.99 -22.64 -17.76
CA LYS A 412 42.32 -22.51 -18.40
C LYS A 412 43.44 -22.91 -17.45
N GLN A 413 44.53 -23.47 -17.96
CA GLN A 413 45.71 -23.83 -17.18
C GLN A 413 46.52 -22.58 -16.76
N GLU A 414 47.18 -22.58 -15.60
CA GLU A 414 48.06 -21.49 -15.15
C GLU A 414 49.34 -21.38 -16.01
N ASP A 415 49.74 -20.15 -16.37
CA ASP A 415 51.02 -19.83 -17.01
C ASP A 415 51.90 -19.04 -16.02
N TYR A 416 53.15 -19.48 -15.82
CA TYR A 416 54.05 -19.02 -14.77
C TYR A 416 55.28 -18.26 -15.28
N HIS A 417 55.41 -18.01 -16.59
CA HIS A 417 56.63 -17.44 -17.18
C HIS A 417 57.00 -16.04 -16.61
N LEU A 418 56.02 -15.25 -16.17
CA LEU A 418 56.25 -13.95 -15.52
C LEU A 418 57.03 -14.02 -14.21
N ILE A 419 57.00 -15.18 -13.53
CA ILE A 419 57.69 -15.38 -12.25
C ILE A 419 58.71 -16.52 -12.27
N PHE A 420 58.71 -17.34 -13.33
CA PHE A 420 59.51 -18.56 -13.41
C PHE A 420 60.17 -18.73 -14.77
N ASP A 421 61.49 -18.88 -14.76
CA ASP A 421 62.27 -19.37 -15.89
C ASP A 421 63.08 -20.57 -15.41
N ALA A 422 62.86 -21.74 -16.02
CA ALA A 422 63.48 -22.98 -15.56
C ALA A 422 65.01 -22.93 -15.56
N THR A 423 65.60 -22.24 -16.55
CA THR A 423 67.07 -22.11 -16.67
C THR A 423 67.63 -21.24 -15.56
N TYR A 424 67.02 -20.08 -15.32
CA TYR A 424 67.34 -19.16 -14.24
C TYR A 424 67.18 -19.86 -12.90
N TYR A 425 66.04 -20.51 -12.66
CA TYR A 425 65.73 -21.14 -11.38
C TYR A 425 66.74 -22.23 -11.03
N LEU A 426 67.06 -23.12 -11.97
CA LEU A 426 68.05 -24.17 -11.74
C LEU A 426 69.47 -23.62 -11.56
N ASN A 427 69.85 -22.57 -12.28
CA ASN A 427 71.18 -21.96 -12.13
C ASN A 427 71.34 -21.20 -10.80
N ASN A 428 70.24 -20.68 -10.23
CA ASN A 428 70.24 -19.99 -8.94
C ASN A 428 69.89 -20.90 -7.76
N ASN A 429 69.49 -22.16 -8.01
CA ASN A 429 69.19 -23.16 -6.99
C ASN A 429 69.93 -24.48 -7.27
N PRO A 430 71.24 -24.55 -6.97
CA PRO A 430 72.08 -25.72 -7.28
C PRO A 430 71.62 -27.01 -6.58
N ASP A 431 70.98 -26.90 -5.43
CA ASP A 431 70.39 -28.03 -4.69
C ASP A 431 69.29 -28.74 -5.51
N VAL A 432 68.40 -27.97 -6.13
CA VAL A 432 67.33 -28.47 -7.00
C VAL A 432 67.93 -29.10 -8.26
N LYS A 433 68.91 -28.43 -8.87
CA LYS A 433 69.61 -28.91 -10.06
C LYS A 433 70.36 -30.22 -9.82
N ASN A 434 70.98 -30.38 -8.66
CA ASN A 434 71.69 -31.60 -8.30
C ASN A 434 70.75 -32.78 -8.05
N CYS A 435 69.51 -32.53 -7.60
CA CYS A 435 68.54 -33.59 -7.32
C CYS A 435 67.81 -34.09 -8.58
N TRP A 436 67.47 -33.19 -9.51
CA TRP A 436 66.59 -33.50 -10.66
C TRP A 436 67.19 -33.17 -12.05
N GLY A 437 68.45 -32.76 -12.12
CA GLY A 437 69.11 -32.41 -13.38
C GLY A 437 68.55 -31.15 -14.04
N ASN A 438 68.56 -31.10 -15.37
CA ASN A 438 68.12 -29.94 -16.17
C ASN A 438 66.66 -30.05 -16.67
N SER A 439 65.78 -30.80 -16.00
CA SER A 439 64.38 -30.92 -16.42
C SER A 439 63.58 -29.66 -16.06
N ALA A 440 62.99 -29.01 -17.08
CA ALA A 440 62.13 -27.85 -16.90
C ALA A 440 60.85 -28.21 -16.12
N GLU A 441 60.30 -29.40 -16.37
CA GLU A 441 59.12 -29.92 -15.69
C GLU A 441 59.41 -30.18 -14.20
N ALA A 442 60.56 -30.77 -13.89
CA ALA A 442 60.97 -31.00 -12.51
C ALA A 442 61.26 -29.68 -11.78
N ALA A 443 61.88 -28.72 -12.46
CA ALA A 443 62.14 -27.39 -11.92
C ALA A 443 60.84 -26.64 -11.61
N LEU A 444 59.88 -26.65 -12.53
CA LEU A 444 58.57 -26.03 -12.33
C LEU A 444 57.82 -26.73 -11.20
N LYS A 445 57.79 -28.07 -11.19
CA LYS A 445 57.18 -28.84 -10.11
C LYS A 445 57.77 -28.48 -8.74
N HIS A 446 59.09 -28.40 -8.64
CA HIS A 446 59.75 -28.01 -7.39
C HIS A 446 59.42 -26.57 -7.00
N PHE A 447 59.42 -25.64 -7.95
CA PHE A 447 59.06 -24.25 -7.70
C PHE A 447 57.63 -24.10 -7.17
N LEU A 448 56.67 -24.82 -7.77
CA LEU A 448 55.27 -24.78 -7.34
C LEU A 448 55.05 -25.45 -5.97
N GLN A 449 55.75 -26.55 -5.68
CA GLN A 449 55.56 -27.30 -4.45
C GLN A 449 56.32 -26.73 -3.25
N ASN A 450 57.49 -26.13 -3.48
CA ASN A 450 58.40 -25.70 -2.41
C ASN A 450 58.93 -24.29 -2.64
N GLY A 451 59.37 -23.98 -3.86
CA GLY A 451 60.08 -22.73 -4.16
C GLY A 451 59.32 -21.46 -3.79
N MET A 452 58.04 -21.38 -4.16
CA MET A 452 57.20 -20.22 -3.79
C MET A 452 57.00 -20.10 -2.28
N ALA A 453 56.80 -21.22 -1.57
CA ALA A 453 56.63 -21.22 -0.12
C ALA A 453 57.91 -20.83 0.62
N GLU A 454 59.08 -21.12 0.03
CA GLU A 454 60.40 -20.75 0.54
C GLU A 454 60.84 -19.33 0.15
N GLY A 455 60.08 -18.63 -0.70
CA GLY A 455 60.45 -17.30 -1.21
C GLY A 455 61.58 -17.32 -2.23
N ARG A 456 61.82 -18.43 -2.93
CA ARG A 456 62.92 -18.54 -3.91
C ARG A 456 62.64 -17.76 -5.18
N ARG A 457 63.62 -16.99 -5.65
CA ARG A 457 63.48 -16.20 -6.89
C ARG A 457 63.41 -17.11 -8.12
N GLY A 458 62.31 -17.02 -8.86
CA GLY A 458 62.01 -17.89 -10.00
C GLY A 458 62.54 -17.40 -11.35
N ASN A 459 62.72 -16.08 -11.55
CA ASN A 459 63.32 -15.51 -12.75
C ASN A 459 64.09 -14.19 -12.46
N ALA A 460 64.70 -13.61 -13.51
CA ALA A 460 65.54 -12.42 -13.38
C ALA A 460 64.76 -11.10 -13.18
N ILE A 461 63.47 -11.04 -13.51
CA ILE A 461 62.71 -9.78 -13.54
C ILE A 461 61.75 -9.62 -12.36
N PHE A 462 61.37 -10.73 -11.71
CA PHE A 462 60.54 -10.77 -10.51
C PHE A 462 61.39 -11.20 -9.31
N ASP A 463 61.52 -10.32 -8.33
CA ASP A 463 62.14 -10.61 -7.03
C ASP A 463 61.10 -10.47 -5.93
N VAL A 464 60.65 -11.59 -5.38
CA VAL A 464 59.59 -11.60 -4.37
C VAL A 464 59.95 -10.83 -3.10
N HIS A 465 61.23 -10.76 -2.74
CA HIS A 465 61.66 -10.05 -1.52
C HIS A 465 61.60 -8.54 -1.75
N PHE A 466 62.17 -8.07 -2.87
CA PHE A 466 62.04 -6.68 -3.28
C PHE A 466 60.56 -6.27 -3.39
N TYR A 467 59.74 -7.12 -4.00
CA TYR A 467 58.32 -6.86 -4.18
C TYR A 467 57.61 -6.73 -2.83
N LYS A 468 57.85 -7.65 -1.88
CA LYS A 468 57.31 -7.53 -0.52
C LYS A 468 57.75 -6.22 0.14
N ASP A 469 59.04 -5.92 0.13
CA ASP A 469 59.61 -4.78 0.86
C ASP A 469 59.13 -3.43 0.32
N ASN A 470 58.85 -3.34 -0.99
CA ASN A 470 58.43 -2.11 -1.66
C ASN A 470 56.92 -1.82 -1.54
N TYR A 471 56.09 -2.79 -1.12
CA TYR A 471 54.62 -2.64 -1.07
C TYR A 471 54.05 -2.97 0.32
N ALA A 472 53.91 -1.93 1.15
CA ALA A 472 53.42 -2.04 2.53
C ALA A 472 51.97 -2.57 2.64
N ASP A 473 51.13 -2.31 1.64
CA ASP A 473 49.78 -2.87 1.52
C ASP A 473 49.81 -4.40 1.44
N LEU A 474 50.74 -4.96 0.65
CA LEU A 474 50.91 -6.42 0.52
C LEU A 474 51.51 -7.03 1.78
N GLN A 475 52.43 -6.32 2.45
CA GLN A 475 52.96 -6.77 3.76
C GLN A 475 51.84 -6.92 4.78
N LYS A 476 50.91 -5.96 4.83
CA LYS A 476 49.75 -6.00 5.71
C LYS A 476 48.78 -7.14 5.35
N ALA A 477 48.58 -7.40 4.05
CA ALA A 477 47.66 -8.42 3.57
C ALA A 477 48.20 -9.84 3.72
N PHE A 478 49.47 -10.07 3.38
CA PHE A 478 50.03 -11.41 3.21
C PHE A 478 51.04 -11.80 4.29
N GLY A 479 51.61 -10.84 5.02
CA GLY A 479 52.62 -11.09 6.04
C GLY A 479 53.79 -11.94 5.49
N ASN A 480 53.95 -13.15 6.03
CA ASN A 480 54.99 -14.10 5.62
C ASN A 480 54.52 -15.18 4.64
N ASN A 481 53.32 -15.05 4.05
CA ASN A 481 52.85 -15.96 3.01
C ASN A 481 53.52 -15.64 1.66
N TRP A 482 54.71 -16.21 1.42
CA TRP A 482 55.50 -15.94 0.22
C TRP A 482 54.75 -16.23 -1.08
N SER A 483 54.04 -17.37 -1.15
CA SER A 483 53.26 -17.77 -2.33
C SER A 483 52.22 -16.72 -2.73
N ALA A 484 51.63 -15.99 -1.77
CA ALA A 484 50.65 -14.95 -2.06
C ALA A 484 51.25 -13.76 -2.84
N TYR A 485 52.53 -13.42 -2.63
CA TYR A 485 53.19 -12.33 -3.37
C TYR A 485 53.43 -12.68 -4.84
N TYR A 486 53.83 -13.93 -5.13
CA TYR A 486 53.95 -14.42 -6.52
C TYR A 486 52.60 -14.36 -7.23
N GLN A 487 51.56 -14.87 -6.57
CA GLN A 487 50.20 -14.89 -7.10
C GLN A 487 49.64 -13.47 -7.29
N HIS A 488 49.93 -12.56 -6.35
CA HIS A 488 49.54 -11.16 -6.50
C HIS A 488 50.20 -10.53 -7.71
N TYR A 489 51.51 -10.70 -7.89
CA TYR A 489 52.20 -10.10 -9.03
C TYR A 489 51.66 -10.59 -10.37
N MET A 490 51.49 -11.92 -10.53
CA MET A 490 50.98 -12.50 -11.78
C MET A 490 49.57 -12.08 -12.12
N ASN A 491 48.70 -11.95 -11.11
CA ASN A 491 47.28 -11.73 -11.35
C ASN A 491 46.86 -10.26 -11.26
N ILE A 492 47.67 -9.41 -10.61
CA ILE A 492 47.31 -8.02 -10.28
C ILE A 492 48.50 -7.09 -10.51
N GLY A 493 49.63 -7.39 -9.86
CA GLY A 493 50.76 -6.47 -9.78
C GLY A 493 51.36 -6.05 -11.11
N ILE A 494 51.50 -6.97 -12.07
CA ILE A 494 52.01 -6.66 -13.40
C ILE A 494 51.07 -5.72 -14.16
N HIS A 495 49.76 -5.92 -14.03
CA HIS A 495 48.73 -5.11 -14.70
C HIS A 495 48.59 -3.72 -14.08
N GLU A 496 48.90 -3.58 -12.79
CA GLU A 496 49.06 -2.28 -12.12
C GLU A 496 50.39 -1.58 -12.49
N GLY A 497 51.27 -2.28 -13.21
CA GLY A 497 52.61 -1.81 -13.53
C GLY A 497 53.50 -1.67 -12.29
N ARG A 498 53.27 -2.44 -11.21
CA ARG A 498 54.11 -2.42 -10.01
C ARG A 498 55.54 -2.86 -10.37
N GLN A 499 56.53 -2.09 -9.93
CA GLN A 499 57.92 -2.48 -10.03
C GLN A 499 58.15 -3.74 -9.20
N ALA A 500 58.67 -4.81 -9.81
CA ALA A 500 58.81 -6.10 -9.16
C ALA A 500 60.24 -6.63 -9.01
N SER A 501 61.21 -5.85 -9.45
CA SER A 501 62.60 -5.99 -9.01
C SER A 501 63.32 -4.65 -9.08
N GLU A 502 64.42 -4.51 -8.35
CA GLU A 502 65.20 -3.27 -8.32
C GLU A 502 65.70 -2.83 -9.70
N ASN A 503 65.99 -3.79 -10.59
CA ASN A 503 66.66 -3.56 -11.87
C ASN A 503 65.72 -3.56 -13.08
N PHE A 504 64.43 -3.85 -12.89
CA PHE A 504 63.46 -3.87 -13.97
C PHE A 504 62.18 -3.15 -13.53
N ASP A 505 61.75 -2.19 -14.36
CA ASP A 505 60.48 -1.50 -14.19
C ASP A 505 59.74 -1.47 -15.54
N VAL A 506 58.58 -2.12 -15.60
CA VAL A 506 57.83 -2.28 -16.85
C VAL A 506 57.36 -0.94 -17.44
N ILE A 507 56.99 0.01 -16.58
CA ILE A 507 56.57 1.34 -16.98
C ILE A 507 57.75 2.12 -17.58
N SER A 508 58.92 2.04 -16.95
CA SER A 508 60.17 2.61 -17.48
C SER A 508 60.55 2.00 -18.82
N TYR A 509 60.41 0.68 -18.96
CA TYR A 509 60.71 -0.02 -20.21
C TYR A 509 59.76 0.40 -21.33
N LYS A 510 58.44 0.42 -21.07
CA LYS A 510 57.44 0.99 -21.97
C LYS A 510 57.77 2.42 -22.38
N THR A 511 58.07 3.28 -21.40
CA THR A 511 58.33 4.73 -21.63
C THR A 511 59.49 4.96 -22.60
N ARG A 512 60.52 4.10 -22.57
CA ARG A 512 61.69 4.22 -23.46
C ARG A 512 61.44 3.79 -24.90
N TYR A 513 60.61 2.77 -25.12
CA TYR A 513 60.56 2.05 -26.39
C TYR A 513 59.25 2.31 -27.13
N ARG A 514 59.25 3.34 -27.98
CA ARG A 514 58.08 3.73 -28.80
C ARG A 514 57.59 2.64 -29.75
N ASP A 515 58.48 1.79 -30.25
CA ASP A 515 58.13 0.65 -31.10
C ASP A 515 57.24 -0.35 -30.34
N LEU A 516 57.56 -0.61 -29.06
CA LEU A 516 56.75 -1.49 -28.21
C LEU A 516 55.45 -0.81 -27.78
N GLN A 517 55.46 0.52 -27.57
CA GLN A 517 54.22 1.30 -27.36
C GLN A 517 53.23 1.13 -28.49
N SER A 518 53.70 1.15 -29.74
CA SER A 518 52.86 0.91 -30.90
C SER A 518 52.38 -0.54 -31.02
N ALA A 519 53.15 -1.52 -30.52
CA ALA A 519 52.82 -2.93 -30.61
C ALA A 519 51.85 -3.40 -29.50
N TYR A 520 52.02 -2.91 -28.27
CA TYR A 520 51.35 -3.47 -27.08
C TYR A 520 50.46 -2.47 -26.33
N GLY A 521 50.54 -1.18 -26.63
CA GLY A 521 49.73 -0.16 -25.97
C GLY A 521 49.93 -0.16 -24.44
N ASP A 522 48.86 -0.43 -23.69
CA ASP A 522 48.85 -0.45 -22.22
C ASP A 522 49.03 -1.84 -21.60
N ASP A 523 49.23 -2.88 -22.41
CA ASP A 523 49.43 -4.24 -21.92
C ASP A 523 50.85 -4.44 -21.36
N TYR A 524 51.03 -4.16 -20.07
CA TYR A 524 52.29 -4.32 -19.35
C TYR A 524 52.84 -5.75 -19.38
N GLU A 525 51.98 -6.77 -19.40
CA GLU A 525 52.42 -8.16 -19.48
C GLU A 525 53.15 -8.40 -20.80
N SER A 526 52.60 -7.95 -21.92
CA SER A 526 53.25 -8.03 -23.23
C SER A 526 54.64 -7.37 -23.30
N TYR A 527 54.89 -6.27 -22.56
CA TYR A 527 56.23 -5.67 -22.49
C TYR A 527 57.22 -6.55 -21.74
N VAL A 528 56.75 -7.20 -20.67
CA VAL A 528 57.54 -8.17 -19.92
C VAL A 528 57.83 -9.39 -20.77
N ASP A 529 56.84 -9.92 -21.48
CA ASP A 529 56.96 -11.06 -22.38
C ASP A 529 57.95 -10.79 -23.50
N HIS A 530 57.85 -9.61 -24.09
CA HIS A 530 58.82 -9.15 -25.07
C HIS A 530 60.22 -9.13 -24.46
N TYR A 531 60.40 -8.60 -23.25
CA TYR A 531 61.71 -8.56 -22.63
C TYR A 531 62.29 -9.95 -22.36
N ILE A 532 61.48 -10.86 -21.80
CA ILE A 532 61.84 -12.26 -21.54
C ILE A 532 62.23 -12.97 -22.85
N SER A 533 61.42 -12.80 -23.90
CA SER A 533 61.58 -13.54 -25.15
C SER A 533 62.69 -12.98 -26.04
N TYR A 534 62.81 -11.65 -26.11
CA TYR A 534 63.62 -10.92 -27.10
C TYR A 534 64.46 -9.81 -26.47
N GLY A 535 63.87 -8.94 -25.63
CA GLY A 535 64.49 -7.68 -25.20
C GLY A 535 65.82 -7.85 -24.47
N ALA A 536 66.00 -8.93 -23.70
CA ALA A 536 67.28 -9.26 -23.08
C ALA A 536 68.37 -9.59 -24.11
N LYS A 537 68.03 -10.31 -25.19
CA LYS A 537 68.95 -10.64 -26.30
C LYS A 537 69.27 -9.42 -27.17
N GLU A 538 68.32 -8.50 -27.26
CA GLU A 538 68.47 -7.22 -27.97
C GLU A 538 69.28 -6.17 -27.19
N ASN A 539 69.68 -6.46 -25.95
CA ASN A 539 70.35 -5.51 -25.04
C ASN A 539 69.52 -4.25 -24.76
N ARG A 540 68.18 -4.36 -24.69
CA ARG A 540 67.33 -3.22 -24.33
C ARG A 540 67.56 -2.81 -22.87
N ASN A 541 67.61 -1.50 -22.61
CA ASN A 541 67.77 -0.90 -21.29
C ASN A 541 66.47 -0.98 -20.49
N VAL A 542 66.54 -1.71 -19.37
CA VAL A 542 65.43 -1.96 -18.45
C VAL A 542 65.54 -1.21 -17.12
N SER A 543 66.61 -0.45 -16.91
CA SER A 543 66.87 0.23 -15.65
C SER A 543 65.69 1.13 -15.26
N PRO A 544 65.26 1.26 -14.01
CA PRO A 544 64.14 2.14 -13.69
C PRO A 544 64.43 3.62 -13.97
N LEU A 545 63.51 4.35 -14.62
CA LEU A 545 63.56 5.81 -14.81
C LEU A 545 63.00 6.51 -13.57
N ARG A 546 63.67 7.56 -13.10
CA ARG A 546 63.22 8.39 -11.98
C ARG A 546 63.32 9.87 -12.30
N TYR A 547 62.39 10.66 -11.77
CA TYR A 547 62.30 12.11 -11.92
C TYR A 547 62.12 12.80 -10.58
N LYS A 548 62.63 14.03 -10.48
CA LYS A 548 62.58 14.85 -9.28
C LYS A 548 61.30 15.70 -9.24
N VAL A 549 60.61 15.73 -8.10
CA VAL A 549 59.45 16.58 -7.85
C VAL A 549 59.72 17.50 -6.67
N ASP A 550 59.66 18.81 -6.88
CA ASP A 550 59.80 19.84 -5.85
C ASP A 550 58.44 20.47 -5.55
N PHE A 551 57.95 20.36 -4.31
CA PHE A 551 56.79 21.08 -3.81
C PHE A 551 57.24 22.42 -3.22
N VAL A 552 56.57 23.51 -3.57
CA VAL A 552 56.96 24.89 -3.25
C VAL A 552 55.80 25.67 -2.63
N ASP A 553 56.02 26.35 -1.51
CA ASP A 553 55.06 27.32 -0.94
C ASP A 553 55.76 28.69 -0.76
N ASN A 554 55.09 29.75 -1.22
CA ASN A 554 55.59 31.13 -1.20
C ASN A 554 57.05 31.29 -1.71
N GLY A 555 57.42 30.53 -2.76
CA GLY A 555 58.74 30.57 -3.38
C GLY A 555 59.83 29.75 -2.68
N GLN A 556 59.52 29.00 -1.62
CA GLN A 556 60.45 28.09 -0.95
C GLN A 556 60.06 26.62 -1.16
N ILE A 557 61.07 25.77 -1.43
CA ILE A 557 60.86 24.32 -1.50
C ILE A 557 60.50 23.80 -0.11
N VAL A 558 59.32 23.22 0.02
CA VAL A 558 58.84 22.59 1.25
C VAL A 558 59.19 21.10 1.29
N GLU A 559 59.25 20.41 0.15
CA GLU A 559 59.68 19.02 0.05
C GLU A 559 60.20 18.67 -1.36
N SER A 560 61.18 17.76 -1.44
CA SER A 560 61.71 17.20 -2.70
C SER A 560 61.61 15.68 -2.70
N GLN A 561 61.11 15.08 -3.78
CA GLN A 561 60.97 13.63 -3.95
C GLN A 561 61.57 13.14 -5.27
N ASN A 562 62.12 11.92 -5.28
CA ASN A 562 62.53 11.22 -6.51
C ASN A 562 61.58 10.05 -6.75
N VAL A 563 60.76 10.14 -7.79
CA VAL A 563 59.72 9.15 -8.09
C VAL A 563 60.00 8.42 -9.40
N LEU A 564 59.55 7.18 -9.51
CA LEU A 564 59.64 6.44 -10.77
C LEU A 564 58.78 7.10 -11.85
N CYS A 565 59.17 6.97 -13.12
CA CYS A 565 58.45 7.58 -14.22
C CYS A 565 56.97 7.16 -14.26
N MET A 566 56.12 8.10 -14.64
CA MET A 566 54.67 7.96 -14.77
C MET A 566 53.95 7.55 -13.47
N ARG A 567 54.62 7.59 -12.32
CA ARG A 567 54.03 7.42 -10.99
C ARG A 567 53.92 8.75 -10.27
N GLY A 568 53.12 8.78 -9.20
CA GLY A 568 52.86 9.98 -8.43
C GLY A 568 53.88 10.27 -7.35
N ALA A 569 54.07 11.55 -7.05
CA ALA A 569 54.67 12.04 -5.81
C ALA A 569 53.61 12.17 -4.71
N LYS A 570 54.04 12.22 -3.46
CA LYS A 570 53.18 12.48 -2.31
C LYS A 570 53.30 13.95 -1.93
N ALA A 571 52.20 14.71 -1.91
CA ALA A 571 52.28 16.10 -1.48
C ALA A 571 52.53 16.22 0.04
N PRO A 572 53.31 17.23 0.48
CA PRO A 572 53.45 17.57 1.91
C PRO A 572 52.15 18.15 2.47
N GLU A 573 51.89 17.87 3.75
CA GLU A 573 50.78 18.47 4.49
C GLU A 573 51.22 19.82 5.10
N ILE A 574 50.79 20.92 4.49
CA ILE A 574 50.99 22.29 4.99
C ILE A 574 49.64 22.98 5.20
N THR A 575 49.55 23.92 6.16
CA THR A 575 48.27 24.55 6.53
C THR A 575 48.36 26.08 6.64
N LYS A 576 47.24 26.74 6.33
CA LYS A 576 47.05 28.19 6.46
C LYS A 576 45.61 28.46 6.93
N THR A 577 45.44 29.05 8.11
CA THR A 577 44.13 29.27 8.73
C THR A 577 43.17 30.02 7.79
N GLY A 578 41.98 29.46 7.56
CA GLY A 578 40.95 30.05 6.71
C GLY A 578 41.18 29.88 5.20
N TYR A 579 42.17 29.07 4.79
CA TYR A 579 42.43 28.75 3.38
C TYR A 579 42.56 27.23 3.18
N VAL A 580 42.06 26.75 2.05
CA VAL A 580 42.25 25.40 1.52
C VAL A 580 43.49 25.39 0.64
N LEU A 581 44.39 24.44 0.90
CA LEU A 581 45.55 24.17 0.06
C LEU A 581 45.11 23.39 -1.19
N SER A 582 45.52 23.87 -2.35
CA SER A 582 45.64 23.08 -3.56
C SER A 582 47.04 23.25 -4.14
N TRP A 583 47.35 22.50 -5.19
CA TRP A 583 48.62 22.57 -5.90
C TRP A 583 48.36 22.99 -7.34
N ASP A 584 49.24 23.79 -7.91
CA ASP A 584 49.06 24.38 -9.25
C ASP A 584 49.17 23.38 -10.41
N LYS A 585 49.68 22.17 -10.14
CA LYS A 585 49.92 21.12 -11.12
C LYS A 585 49.61 19.75 -10.55
N GLU A 586 49.21 18.85 -11.44
CA GLU A 586 49.13 17.42 -11.17
C GLU A 586 50.51 16.84 -10.87
N TYR A 587 50.56 15.97 -9.86
CA TYR A 587 51.78 15.29 -9.43
C TYR A 587 51.60 13.77 -9.32
N ASN A 588 50.53 13.23 -9.91
CA ASN A 588 50.18 11.81 -9.92
C ASN A 588 50.84 11.00 -11.06
N LYS A 589 51.36 11.67 -12.12
CA LYS A 589 52.02 11.04 -13.28
C LYS A 589 53.24 11.84 -13.73
N ILE A 590 54.39 11.55 -13.15
CA ILE A 590 55.61 12.33 -13.39
C ILE A 590 56.39 11.80 -14.60
N ALA A 591 56.42 12.57 -15.69
CA ALA A 591 57.14 12.22 -16.92
C ALA A 591 58.49 12.95 -17.09
N SER A 592 58.77 13.93 -16.22
CA SER A 592 60.00 14.71 -16.18
C SER A 592 60.15 15.38 -14.81
N ASP A 593 61.32 15.98 -14.54
CA ASP A 593 61.48 16.81 -13.34
C ASP A 593 60.41 17.92 -13.31
N THR A 594 59.75 18.08 -12.15
CA THR A 594 58.53 18.90 -12.00
C THR A 594 58.59 19.75 -10.73
N THR A 595 58.18 21.02 -10.84
CA THR A 595 57.96 21.91 -9.68
C THR A 595 56.48 22.21 -9.55
N VAL A 596 55.93 21.99 -8.35
CA VAL A 596 54.51 22.10 -7.99
C VAL A 596 54.35 23.16 -6.89
N ASN A 597 53.58 24.20 -7.15
CA ASN A 597 53.41 25.35 -6.26
C ASN A 597 52.09 25.29 -5.47
N ALA A 598 52.13 25.64 -4.19
CA ALA A 598 50.96 25.74 -3.33
C ALA A 598 50.06 26.91 -3.78
N VAL A 599 48.76 26.64 -3.84
CA VAL A 599 47.70 27.59 -4.14
C VAL A 599 46.74 27.62 -2.96
N TRP A 600 46.44 28.81 -2.46
CA TRP A 600 45.62 29.00 -1.26
C TRP A 600 44.29 29.67 -1.62
N ALA A 601 43.19 28.91 -1.56
CA ALA A 601 41.84 29.42 -1.77
C ALA A 601 41.14 29.67 -0.41
N PRO A 602 40.44 30.80 -0.19
CA PRO A 602 39.71 31.00 1.06
C PRO A 602 38.68 29.89 1.31
N VAL A 603 38.55 29.47 2.57
CA VAL A 603 37.53 28.49 2.97
C VAL A 603 36.15 29.07 2.71
N THR A 604 35.31 28.28 2.06
CA THR A 604 33.88 28.56 1.91
C THR A 604 33.13 27.60 2.83
N VAL A 605 32.31 28.15 3.72
CA VAL A 605 31.51 27.40 4.69
C VAL A 605 30.03 27.65 4.49
N ARG A 606 29.21 26.73 4.98
CA ARG A 606 27.75 26.84 4.90
C ARG A 606 27.22 27.66 6.05
N LEU A 607 26.49 28.73 5.72
CA LEU A 607 25.62 29.44 6.64
C LEU A 607 24.24 28.80 6.59
N ASN A 608 23.83 28.20 7.70
CA ASN A 608 22.50 27.63 7.86
C ASN A 608 21.57 28.66 8.53
N TYR A 609 20.35 28.76 8.02
CA TYR A 609 19.30 29.62 8.55
C TYR A 609 18.30 28.77 9.35
N ASP A 610 18.20 29.04 10.64
CA ASP A 610 17.12 28.52 11.48
C ASP A 610 16.03 29.58 11.58
N ALA A 611 14.94 29.37 10.85
CA ALA A 611 13.82 30.31 10.80
C ALA A 611 13.03 30.44 12.11
N ALA A 612 13.34 29.63 13.14
CA ALA A 612 12.67 29.64 14.44
C ALA A 612 11.14 29.65 14.33
N GLY A 613 10.61 28.71 13.55
CA GLY A 613 9.17 28.56 13.27
C GLY A 613 8.61 29.44 12.16
N GLY A 614 9.44 30.19 11.43
CA GLY A 614 9.09 30.81 10.16
C GLY A 614 9.42 29.93 8.94
N ASN A 615 9.00 30.38 7.76
CA ASN A 615 9.27 29.74 6.48
C ASN A 615 10.32 30.52 5.69
N LEU A 616 11.20 29.80 4.99
CA LEU A 616 12.28 30.32 4.15
C LEU A 616 12.21 29.68 2.76
N ALA A 617 12.58 30.42 1.72
CA ALA A 617 12.79 29.83 0.39
C ALA A 617 14.11 29.05 0.33
N ASN A 618 15.16 29.57 0.96
CA ASN A 618 16.46 28.93 1.05
C ASN A 618 16.87 28.78 2.53
N THR A 619 17.17 27.56 2.95
CA THR A 619 17.56 27.27 4.34
C THR A 619 19.06 27.43 4.60
N SER A 620 19.84 27.77 3.57
CA SER A 620 21.27 27.98 3.72
C SER A 620 21.88 28.74 2.53
N LYS A 621 23.07 29.29 2.72
CA LYS A 621 23.93 29.80 1.65
C LYS A 621 25.40 29.56 1.96
N ASN A 622 26.25 29.67 0.95
CA ASN A 622 27.69 29.64 1.16
C ASN A 622 28.22 31.05 1.50
N ILE A 623 29.16 31.10 2.44
CA ILE A 623 29.89 32.31 2.83
C ILE A 623 31.40 32.03 2.82
N THR A 624 32.19 33.03 2.43
CA THR A 624 33.63 32.86 2.22
C THR A 624 34.43 33.58 3.31
N TYR A 625 35.37 32.89 3.94
CA TYR A 625 36.25 33.43 4.98
C TYR A 625 36.99 34.69 4.51
N GLY A 626 36.95 35.74 5.32
CA GLY A 626 37.50 37.06 5.00
C GLY A 626 36.60 37.97 4.15
N GLY A 627 35.49 37.44 3.60
CA GLY A 627 34.45 38.21 2.93
C GLY A 627 33.39 38.77 3.90
N THR A 628 32.23 39.17 3.36
CA THR A 628 31.04 39.58 4.13
C THR A 628 29.88 38.58 3.94
N TYR A 629 28.90 38.58 4.83
CA TYR A 629 27.74 37.66 4.74
C TYR A 629 26.86 37.93 3.51
N GLY A 630 26.85 39.16 2.98
CA GLY A 630 26.04 39.55 1.82
C GLY A 630 24.54 39.45 2.10
N ASP A 631 23.70 39.50 1.07
CA ASP A 631 22.24 39.46 1.26
C ASP A 631 21.82 38.20 2.03
N LEU A 632 21.02 38.41 3.08
CA LEU A 632 20.49 37.37 3.96
C LEU A 632 19.04 37.08 3.61
N GLU A 633 18.64 35.82 3.74
CA GLU A 633 17.26 35.39 3.44
C GLU A 633 16.26 36.08 4.37
N LEU A 634 15.07 36.42 3.87
CA LEU A 634 14.03 37.08 4.66
C LEU A 634 12.89 36.09 4.97
N PRO A 635 12.86 35.51 6.18
CA PRO A 635 11.81 34.56 6.53
C PRO A 635 10.47 35.26 6.69
N LYS A 636 9.39 34.47 6.56
CA LYS A 636 8.03 34.89 6.89
C LYS A 636 7.44 33.97 7.95
N ARG A 637 6.77 34.54 8.94
CA ARG A 637 6.08 33.78 9.98
C ARG A 637 4.75 34.44 10.29
N ASP A 638 3.66 33.72 10.05
CA ASP A 638 2.32 34.24 10.28
C ASP A 638 2.13 34.64 11.74
N GLY A 639 1.61 35.84 11.98
CA GLY A 639 1.41 36.36 13.33
C GLY A 639 2.62 37.04 13.98
N TYR A 640 3.78 37.08 13.29
CA TYR A 640 5.01 37.68 13.82
C TYR A 640 5.69 38.63 12.82
N THR A 641 6.47 39.58 13.35
CA THR A 641 7.35 40.48 12.59
C THR A 641 8.81 40.04 12.75
N PHE A 642 9.53 39.89 11.63
CA PHE A 642 10.94 39.51 11.62
C PHE A 642 11.84 40.65 12.12
N ILE A 643 12.67 40.38 13.12
CA ILE A 643 13.60 41.36 13.74
C ILE A 643 14.99 41.30 13.07
N GLY A 644 15.47 40.10 12.75
CA GLY A 644 16.78 39.89 12.14
C GLY A 644 17.38 38.51 12.43
N TRP A 645 18.57 38.27 11.87
CA TRP A 645 19.37 37.06 12.08
C TRP A 645 20.37 37.25 13.22
N TYR A 646 20.47 36.27 14.11
CA TYR A 646 21.34 36.32 15.29
C TYR A 646 22.20 35.07 15.39
N THR A 647 23.36 35.18 16.05
CA THR A 647 24.28 34.04 16.25
C THR A 647 23.78 32.99 17.26
N ALA A 648 22.62 33.20 17.91
CA ALA A 648 22.04 32.26 18.87
C ALA A 648 20.50 32.33 18.89
N ALA A 649 19.86 31.22 19.28
CA ALA A 649 18.39 31.11 19.36
C ALA A 649 17.76 32.03 20.42
N THR A 650 18.51 32.42 21.45
CA THR A 650 18.12 33.44 22.44
C THR A 650 19.33 34.31 22.74
N GLY A 651 19.19 35.63 22.61
CA GLY A 651 20.33 36.56 22.66
C GLY A 651 21.24 36.48 21.42
N GLY A 652 22.55 36.67 21.61
CA GLY A 652 23.54 36.64 20.53
C GLY A 652 23.75 37.99 19.84
N THR A 653 24.65 38.02 18.85
CA THR A 653 24.97 39.21 18.07
C THR A 653 24.20 39.18 16.76
N GLN A 654 23.63 40.31 16.35
CA GLN A 654 22.94 40.42 15.07
C GLN A 654 23.94 40.32 13.90
N ILE A 655 23.62 39.46 12.93
CA ILE A 655 24.35 39.34 11.67
C ILE A 655 23.62 40.17 10.60
N THR A 656 24.37 40.98 9.88
CA THR A 656 23.89 41.80 8.77
C THR A 656 24.67 41.45 7.51
N LYS A 657 24.23 41.96 6.35
CA LYS A 657 24.93 41.73 5.09
C LYS A 657 26.39 42.20 5.08
N ASP A 658 26.72 43.19 5.92
CA ASP A 658 28.03 43.82 5.99
C ASP A 658 28.92 43.22 7.09
N THR A 659 28.41 42.28 7.90
CA THR A 659 29.22 41.56 8.90
C THR A 659 30.35 40.79 8.20
N LYS A 660 31.57 40.78 8.75
CA LYS A 660 32.70 40.01 8.22
C LYS A 660 32.62 38.54 8.59
N VAL A 661 33.00 37.66 7.67
CA VAL A 661 33.03 36.20 7.87
C VAL A 661 34.38 35.80 8.47
N GLU A 662 34.38 35.46 9.76
CA GLU A 662 35.58 34.99 10.49
C GLU A 662 35.50 33.51 10.88
N VAL A 663 34.41 32.83 10.51
CA VAL A 663 34.20 31.41 10.78
C VAL A 663 34.88 30.55 9.73
N THR A 664 35.51 29.45 10.17
CA THR A 664 36.16 28.45 9.30
C THR A 664 35.41 27.12 9.25
N ALA A 665 34.22 27.06 9.86
CA ALA A 665 33.31 25.92 9.89
C ALA A 665 31.89 26.42 9.69
N ASP A 666 30.98 25.51 9.33
CA ASP A 666 29.57 25.82 9.15
C ASP A 666 28.98 26.49 10.39
N GLN A 667 28.12 27.47 10.15
CA GLN A 667 27.50 28.28 11.21
C GLN A 667 26.00 28.31 11.01
N THR A 668 25.25 28.22 12.10
CA THR A 668 23.80 28.47 12.09
C THR A 668 23.50 29.86 12.66
N VAL A 669 22.63 30.60 11.98
CA VAL A 669 22.02 31.84 12.47
C VAL A 669 20.52 31.65 12.67
N TYR A 670 19.96 32.33 13.66
CA TYR A 670 18.60 32.13 14.16
C TYR A 670 17.76 33.38 13.94
N ALA A 671 16.55 33.20 13.40
CA ALA A 671 15.60 34.28 13.21
C ALA A 671 14.98 34.70 14.55
N HIS A 672 14.97 35.99 14.83
CA HIS A 672 14.26 36.55 15.98
C HIS A 672 12.98 37.25 15.53
N TRP A 673 11.91 37.13 16.34
CA TRP A 673 10.54 37.49 15.98
C TRP A 673 9.86 38.32 17.08
N ALA A 674 9.03 39.28 16.70
CA ALA A 674 8.10 40.00 17.59
C ALA A 674 6.65 39.60 17.28
N SER A 675 5.83 39.27 18.30
CA SER A 675 4.41 38.92 18.10
C SER A 675 3.58 40.14 17.67
N ASN A 676 2.71 39.95 16.68
CA ASN A 676 1.79 40.98 16.20
C ASN A 676 0.50 41.03 17.05
N SER A 677 -0.22 42.14 16.97
CA SER A 677 -1.55 42.32 17.59
C SER A 677 -2.66 42.41 16.55
N TYR A 678 -3.83 41.84 16.85
CA TYR A 678 -4.99 41.77 15.96
C TYR A 678 -6.28 42.17 16.68
N THR A 679 -7.27 42.63 15.91
CA THR A 679 -8.61 42.97 16.41
C THR A 679 -9.56 41.79 16.27
N VAL A 680 -10.18 41.39 17.37
CA VAL A 680 -11.24 40.38 17.41
C VAL A 680 -12.57 41.10 17.51
N THR A 681 -13.51 40.80 16.62
CA THR A 681 -14.89 41.30 16.65
C THR A 681 -15.82 40.19 17.17
N PHE A 682 -16.84 40.55 17.94
CA PHE A 682 -17.81 39.63 18.53
C PHE A 682 -19.16 39.78 17.82
N ASP A 683 -19.54 38.75 17.06
CA ASP A 683 -20.84 38.67 16.41
C ASP A 683 -21.80 37.83 17.25
N ALA A 684 -22.85 38.47 17.78
CA ALA A 684 -23.80 37.80 18.64
C ALA A 684 -24.73 36.81 17.92
N ASP A 685 -24.64 36.65 16.59
CA ASP A 685 -25.40 35.70 15.77
C ASP A 685 -26.90 35.64 16.13
N GLY A 686 -27.60 36.74 15.81
CA GLY A 686 -29.02 36.93 16.15
C GLY A 686 -29.29 37.28 17.63
N GLY A 687 -28.26 37.33 18.49
CA GLY A 687 -28.32 37.88 19.83
C GLY A 687 -27.90 39.35 19.92
N THR A 688 -27.60 39.80 21.14
CA THR A 688 -27.06 41.14 21.45
C THR A 688 -25.82 41.01 22.34
N VAL A 689 -24.78 41.81 22.08
CA VAL A 689 -23.53 41.83 22.85
C VAL A 689 -23.11 43.27 23.16
N ASN A 690 -22.67 43.54 24.39
CA ASN A 690 -22.35 44.91 24.84
C ASN A 690 -20.96 45.39 24.38
N THR A 691 -20.01 44.48 24.21
CA THR A 691 -18.65 44.76 23.72
C THR A 691 -18.46 44.02 22.42
N ASN A 692 -18.40 44.73 21.29
CA ASN A 692 -18.36 44.13 19.97
C ASN A 692 -16.94 43.92 19.42
N SER A 693 -15.87 44.37 20.10
CA SER A 693 -14.50 44.03 19.72
C SER A 693 -13.46 44.19 20.84
N LYS A 694 -12.26 43.60 20.65
CA LYS A 694 -11.06 43.78 21.49
C LYS A 694 -9.76 43.53 20.70
N THR A 695 -8.63 44.05 21.18
CA THR A 695 -7.30 43.71 20.66
C THR A 695 -6.71 42.51 21.39
N VAL A 696 -6.06 41.61 20.66
CA VAL A 696 -5.36 40.43 21.17
C VAL A 696 -3.96 40.31 20.58
N ILE A 697 -3.06 39.59 21.24
CA ILE A 697 -1.68 39.34 20.77
C ILE A 697 -1.61 37.91 20.26
N PHE A 698 -1.07 37.72 19.07
CA PHE A 698 -0.91 36.39 18.47
C PHE A 698 -0.08 35.46 19.35
N GLY A 699 -0.54 34.22 19.54
CA GLY A 699 0.08 33.22 20.41
C GLY A 699 -0.25 33.35 21.90
N ASN A 700 -0.79 34.49 22.37
CA ASN A 700 -1.24 34.66 23.76
C ASN A 700 -2.71 34.22 23.92
N ALA A 701 -3.16 34.05 25.16
CA ALA A 701 -4.57 33.75 25.44
C ALA A 701 -5.51 34.91 25.09
N TYR A 702 -6.73 34.61 24.63
CA TYR A 702 -7.74 35.62 24.31
C TYR A 702 -8.14 36.47 25.53
N GLY A 703 -8.02 35.95 26.76
CA GLY A 703 -8.45 36.63 27.98
C GLY A 703 -9.97 36.76 28.09
N GLU A 704 -10.47 37.57 29.01
CA GLU A 704 -11.92 37.70 29.26
C GLU A 704 -12.71 38.04 27.98
N LEU A 705 -13.79 37.29 27.72
CA LEU A 705 -14.67 37.42 26.56
C LEU A 705 -16.07 37.91 27.00
N PRO A 706 -16.75 38.76 26.21
CA PRO A 706 -18.08 39.25 26.57
C PRO A 706 -19.13 38.14 26.55
N THR A 707 -20.22 38.28 27.31
CA THR A 707 -21.34 37.33 27.30
C THR A 707 -22.55 37.98 26.59
N PRO A 708 -22.98 37.46 25.43
CA PRO A 708 -24.14 37.97 24.71
C PRO A 708 -25.45 37.40 25.27
N THR A 709 -26.58 37.98 24.86
CA THR A 709 -27.94 37.47 25.18
C THR A 709 -28.81 37.29 23.93
N ARG A 710 -29.55 36.18 23.83
CA ARG A 710 -30.55 35.88 22.78
C ARG A 710 -31.79 35.25 23.40
N SER A 711 -32.97 35.80 23.13
CA SER A 711 -34.24 35.32 23.70
C SER A 711 -34.56 33.90 23.22
N GLY A 712 -34.93 32.99 24.13
CA GLY A 712 -35.26 31.59 23.81
C GLY A 712 -34.06 30.64 23.72
N TYR A 713 -32.84 31.15 23.92
CA TYR A 713 -31.61 30.41 23.81
C TYR A 713 -30.70 30.63 25.03
N THR A 714 -29.83 29.65 25.32
CA THR A 714 -28.73 29.76 26.29
C THR A 714 -27.42 29.95 25.54
N PHE A 715 -26.60 30.93 25.95
CA PHE A 715 -25.29 31.17 25.34
C PHE A 715 -24.35 30.00 25.60
N ALA A 716 -23.86 29.36 24.55
CA ALA A 716 -22.98 28.20 24.64
C ALA A 716 -21.49 28.59 24.71
N GLY A 717 -21.14 29.82 24.31
CA GLY A 717 -19.75 30.27 24.13
C GLY A 717 -19.49 30.95 22.78
N TRP A 718 -18.22 31.24 22.51
CA TRP A 718 -17.75 31.85 21.26
C TRP A 718 -17.08 30.82 20.37
N TRP A 719 -17.27 30.92 19.05
CA TRP A 719 -16.69 30.02 18.06
C TRP A 719 -16.03 30.78 16.91
N THR A 720 -15.08 30.13 16.25
CA THR A 720 -14.39 30.71 15.07
C THR A 720 -15.25 30.74 13.80
N ALA A 721 -16.41 30.08 13.77
CA ALA A 721 -17.36 30.10 12.66
C ALA A 721 -18.81 29.88 13.15
N VAL A 722 -19.79 30.23 12.32
CA VAL A 722 -21.23 30.16 12.66
C VAL A 722 -21.73 28.71 12.84
N ASP A 723 -21.33 27.76 11.99
CA ASP A 723 -21.92 26.41 11.98
C ASP A 723 -20.97 25.26 12.35
N SER A 724 -19.64 25.47 12.33
CA SER A 724 -18.66 24.36 12.38
C SER A 724 -17.27 24.72 12.94
N GLY A 725 -17.13 25.81 13.70
CA GLY A 725 -15.84 26.32 14.18
C GLY A 725 -15.27 25.63 15.44
N GLU A 726 -14.10 26.10 15.88
CA GLU A 726 -13.51 25.75 17.19
C GLU A 726 -14.10 26.65 18.28
N GLN A 727 -14.39 26.07 19.46
CA GLN A 727 -14.81 26.85 20.62
C GLN A 727 -13.64 27.66 21.20
N VAL A 728 -13.86 28.96 21.39
CA VAL A 728 -12.90 29.90 21.98
C VAL A 728 -13.38 30.30 23.37
N ASN A 729 -12.51 30.09 24.35
CA ASN A 729 -12.70 30.56 25.72
C ASN A 729 -11.54 31.47 26.13
N ALA A 730 -11.60 32.03 27.34
CA ALA A 730 -10.61 32.99 27.82
C ALA A 730 -9.17 32.45 27.87
N GLY A 731 -9.00 31.13 28.01
CA GLY A 731 -7.71 30.45 28.02
C GLY A 731 -7.23 29.98 26.63
N SER A 732 -8.07 30.04 25.60
CA SER A 732 -7.68 29.67 24.24
C SER A 732 -6.58 30.60 23.74
N ALA A 733 -5.56 30.06 23.07
CA ALA A 733 -4.51 30.86 22.41
C ALA A 733 -5.02 31.46 21.09
N VAL A 734 -4.57 32.66 20.76
CA VAL A 734 -4.87 33.35 19.51
C VAL A 734 -4.05 32.71 18.39
N LYS A 735 -4.73 31.95 17.53
CA LYS A 735 -4.13 31.25 16.38
C LYS A 735 -4.34 31.96 15.04
N THR A 736 -5.23 32.96 14.98
CA THR A 736 -5.56 33.67 13.74
C THR A 736 -4.66 34.90 13.55
N ALA A 737 -3.88 34.91 12.47
CA ALA A 737 -2.88 35.94 12.16
C ALA A 737 -3.45 37.15 11.41
N SER A 738 -4.70 37.51 11.70
CA SER A 738 -5.40 38.65 11.12
C SER A 738 -6.50 39.13 12.07
N ASP A 739 -7.06 40.30 11.77
CA ASP A 739 -8.35 40.68 12.34
C ASP A 739 -9.39 39.61 11.99
N HIS A 740 -10.22 39.22 12.97
CA HIS A 740 -11.17 38.12 12.82
C HIS A 740 -12.41 38.29 13.69
N VAL A 741 -13.41 37.45 13.46
CA VAL A 741 -14.70 37.48 14.15
C VAL A 741 -14.87 36.20 14.95
N LEU A 742 -15.38 36.32 16.17
CA LEU A 742 -15.91 35.20 16.93
C LEU A 742 -17.44 35.29 16.94
N TYR A 743 -18.10 34.16 16.72
CA TYR A 743 -19.55 34.03 16.60
C TYR A 743 -20.12 33.38 17.86
N ALA A 744 -21.19 33.95 18.39
CA ALA A 744 -21.89 33.39 19.53
C ALA A 744 -22.66 32.15 19.10
N HIS A 745 -22.47 31.01 19.78
CA HIS A 745 -23.35 29.86 19.58
C HIS A 745 -24.39 29.77 20.68
N TRP A 746 -25.53 29.21 20.32
CA TRP A 746 -26.75 29.24 21.11
C TRP A 746 -27.33 27.84 21.23
N VAL A 747 -27.72 27.44 22.44
CA VAL A 747 -28.50 26.22 22.70
C VAL A 747 -29.97 26.60 22.81
N LEU A 748 -30.84 26.03 21.96
CA LEU A 748 -32.28 26.27 22.01
C LEU A 748 -32.87 25.71 23.31
N ASN A 749 -33.64 26.51 24.03
CA ASN A 749 -34.21 26.08 25.30
C ASN A 749 -35.33 25.03 25.08
N SER A 750 -35.09 23.81 25.56
CA SER A 750 -36.06 22.75 25.91
C SER A 750 -37.00 22.18 24.82
N VAL A 751 -36.63 22.16 23.54
CA VAL A 751 -37.40 21.45 22.48
C VAL A 751 -36.51 20.50 21.69
N SER A 752 -36.90 19.24 21.56
CA SER A 752 -36.24 18.26 20.70
C SER A 752 -37.25 17.47 19.87
N VAL A 753 -36.94 17.27 18.58
CA VAL A 753 -37.69 16.37 17.69
C VAL A 753 -36.90 15.08 17.50
N SER A 754 -37.61 13.96 17.62
CA SER A 754 -37.10 12.60 17.40
C SER A 754 -37.98 11.85 16.41
N TYR A 755 -37.40 11.04 15.55
CA TYR A 755 -38.15 10.34 14.51
C TYR A 755 -37.46 9.05 14.07
N GLN A 756 -38.25 8.12 13.56
CA GLN A 756 -37.78 6.86 12.98
C GLN A 756 -38.60 6.50 11.75
N THR A 757 -37.98 5.79 10.82
CA THR A 757 -38.57 5.38 9.54
C THR A 757 -38.61 3.85 9.43
N HIS A 758 -39.68 3.33 8.85
CA HIS A 758 -39.77 1.95 8.42
C HIS A 758 -39.33 1.86 6.96
N VAL A 759 -38.24 1.15 6.70
CA VAL A 759 -37.68 0.99 5.35
C VAL A 759 -37.92 -0.43 4.86
N ALA A 760 -38.35 -0.58 3.61
CA ALA A 760 -38.58 -1.89 3.01
C ALA A 760 -37.34 -2.78 3.13
N ASN A 761 -37.56 -4.06 3.46
CA ASN A 761 -36.53 -5.09 3.69
C ASN A 761 -35.56 -4.81 4.86
N ILE A 762 -35.72 -3.71 5.61
CA ILE A 762 -34.94 -3.40 6.82
C ILE A 762 -35.84 -3.43 8.06
N GLY A 763 -37.04 -2.89 7.97
CA GLY A 763 -37.93 -2.70 9.10
C GLY A 763 -37.79 -1.30 9.73
N TRP A 764 -38.21 -1.18 10.99
CA TRP A 764 -38.04 0.05 11.77
C TRP A 764 -36.57 0.27 12.11
N GLN A 765 -36.01 1.38 11.65
CA GLN A 765 -34.65 1.80 11.99
C GLN A 765 -34.60 2.47 13.37
N ASN A 766 -33.40 2.59 13.94
CA ASN A 766 -33.17 3.31 15.19
C ASN A 766 -33.64 4.77 15.08
N GLY A 767 -34.21 5.29 16.17
CA GLY A 767 -34.64 6.68 16.25
C GLY A 767 -33.46 7.65 16.17
N VAL A 768 -33.64 8.71 15.40
CA VAL A 768 -32.71 9.82 15.26
C VAL A 768 -33.36 11.10 15.80
N SER A 769 -32.60 12.18 15.94
CA SER A 769 -33.12 13.45 16.45
C SER A 769 -32.50 14.64 15.74
N ASN A 770 -33.22 15.77 15.73
CA ASN A 770 -32.72 17.10 15.38
C ASN A 770 -31.82 17.15 14.13
N GLY A 771 -32.39 16.84 12.96
CA GLY A 771 -31.73 17.01 11.66
C GLY A 771 -30.83 15.87 11.22
N VAL A 772 -30.61 14.85 12.06
CA VAL A 772 -29.93 13.62 11.66
C VAL A 772 -30.80 12.84 10.67
N MET A 773 -30.21 12.30 9.60
CA MET A 773 -30.96 11.58 8.57
C MET A 773 -31.60 10.29 9.12
N ALA A 774 -32.89 10.07 8.84
CA ALA A 774 -33.56 8.77 8.96
C ALA A 774 -33.88 8.22 7.56
N GLY A 775 -33.69 6.92 7.33
CA GLY A 775 -33.88 6.27 6.03
C GLY A 775 -32.56 5.78 5.42
N THR A 776 -32.49 5.73 4.09
CA THR A 776 -31.31 5.36 3.31
C THR A 776 -31.14 6.25 2.09
N VAL A 777 -29.91 6.58 1.71
CA VAL A 777 -29.58 7.26 0.45
C VAL A 777 -28.74 6.30 -0.40
N GLY A 778 -28.98 6.25 -1.71
CA GLY A 778 -28.17 5.47 -2.67
C GLY A 778 -28.41 3.95 -2.66
N ARG A 779 -29.28 3.42 -1.79
CA ARG A 779 -29.57 1.98 -1.68
C ARG A 779 -30.82 1.53 -2.45
N GLY A 780 -31.59 2.47 -2.99
CA GLY A 780 -32.82 2.19 -3.74
C GLY A 780 -33.98 1.63 -2.89
N LEU A 781 -33.92 1.75 -1.56
CA LEU A 781 -34.93 1.21 -0.65
C LEU A 781 -36.00 2.26 -0.32
N GLN A 782 -37.26 1.82 -0.21
CA GLN A 782 -38.42 2.68 -0.01
C GLN A 782 -38.79 2.86 1.47
N LEU A 783 -39.09 4.10 1.85
CA LEU A 783 -39.71 4.43 3.13
C LEU A 783 -41.20 4.06 3.06
N GLU A 784 -41.68 3.24 3.99
CA GLU A 784 -43.07 2.76 4.05
C GLU A 784 -43.89 3.44 5.14
N ALA A 785 -43.27 3.80 6.27
CA ALA A 785 -43.92 4.52 7.37
C ALA A 785 -42.93 5.38 8.18
N ILE A 786 -43.47 6.31 8.97
CA ILE A 786 -42.72 7.19 9.86
C ILE A 786 -43.42 7.35 11.23
N LYS A 787 -42.62 7.53 12.28
CA LYS A 787 -43.07 8.00 13.61
C LYS A 787 -42.26 9.24 13.98
N ILE A 788 -42.94 10.30 14.40
CA ILE A 788 -42.33 11.58 14.78
C ILE A 788 -42.81 11.94 16.18
N ASN A 789 -41.89 12.30 17.06
CA ASN A 789 -42.18 12.67 18.42
C ASN A 789 -41.40 13.92 18.82
N VAL A 790 -42.10 14.93 19.33
CA VAL A 790 -41.51 16.12 19.94
C VAL A 790 -41.51 15.95 21.47
N LYS A 791 -40.34 16.17 22.10
CA LYS A 791 -40.16 16.21 23.56
C LYS A 791 -39.80 17.64 23.96
N SER A 792 -40.56 18.18 24.92
CA SER A 792 -40.34 19.54 25.41
C SER A 792 -40.93 19.75 26.80
N ASP A 793 -40.36 20.72 27.52
CA ASP A 793 -40.95 21.29 28.73
C ASP A 793 -42.06 22.32 28.40
N ALA A 794 -42.13 22.80 27.15
CA ALA A 794 -43.21 23.64 26.64
C ALA A 794 -44.40 22.78 26.15
N ASP A 795 -45.60 23.37 26.11
CA ASP A 795 -46.83 22.69 25.63
C ASP A 795 -46.81 22.63 24.09
N ILE A 796 -45.99 21.72 23.57
CA ILE A 796 -45.83 21.45 22.14
C ILE A 796 -45.93 19.96 21.80
N GLY A 797 -46.58 19.68 20.68
CA GLY A 797 -46.67 18.36 20.05
C GLY A 797 -46.46 18.45 18.54
N VAL A 798 -46.67 17.34 17.84
CA VAL A 798 -46.58 17.29 16.38
C VAL A 798 -47.81 16.61 15.78
N ILE A 799 -48.25 17.11 14.62
CA ILE A 799 -49.25 16.51 13.75
C ILE A 799 -48.61 16.28 12.38
N TYR A 800 -48.83 15.11 11.79
CA TYR A 800 -48.25 14.76 10.50
C TYR A 800 -49.12 13.77 9.73
N THR A 801 -48.96 13.76 8.42
CA THR A 801 -49.63 12.81 7.51
C THR A 801 -48.69 12.43 6.37
N THR A 802 -48.88 11.23 5.83
CA THR A 802 -48.14 10.70 4.68
C THR A 802 -49.07 10.48 3.48
N HIS A 803 -48.58 10.81 2.29
CA HIS A 803 -49.14 10.37 1.03
C HIS A 803 -48.55 9.01 0.66
N VAL A 804 -49.37 7.97 0.62
CA VAL A 804 -48.94 6.59 0.36
C VAL A 804 -49.36 6.16 -1.04
N LYS A 805 -48.48 5.43 -1.72
CA LYS A 805 -48.74 4.85 -3.05
C LYS A 805 -50.10 4.15 -3.10
N ASN A 806 -50.91 4.51 -4.10
CA ASN A 806 -52.27 4.02 -4.37
C ASN A 806 -53.35 4.37 -3.33
N ASP A 807 -52.98 4.91 -2.16
CA ASP A 807 -53.93 5.25 -1.09
C ASP A 807 -54.17 6.77 -1.00
N GLY A 808 -53.22 7.57 -1.48
CA GLY A 808 -53.28 9.03 -1.35
C GLY A 808 -52.85 9.49 0.04
N TRP A 809 -53.31 10.68 0.43
CA TRP A 809 -53.08 11.23 1.76
C TRP A 809 -53.85 10.44 2.82
N HIS A 810 -53.13 9.92 3.80
CA HIS A 810 -53.72 9.27 4.97
C HIS A 810 -54.27 10.31 5.97
N GLY A 811 -54.99 9.84 6.98
CA GLY A 811 -55.42 10.68 8.11
C GLY A 811 -54.25 11.23 8.93
N ASN A 812 -54.56 12.13 9.86
CA ASN A 812 -53.54 12.71 10.72
C ASN A 812 -53.00 11.68 11.72
N SER A 813 -51.70 11.78 11.99
CA SER A 813 -50.99 11.10 13.05
C SER A 813 -50.41 12.15 14.00
N PHE A 814 -50.30 11.79 15.28
CA PHE A 814 -49.78 12.66 16.33
C PHE A 814 -48.51 12.09 16.96
N ASN A 815 -47.92 12.81 17.93
CA ASN A 815 -46.69 12.44 18.64
C ASN A 815 -46.54 10.91 18.86
N GLY A 816 -45.59 10.30 18.15
CA GLY A 816 -45.19 8.90 18.27
C GLY A 816 -46.05 7.89 17.49
N GLU A 817 -47.17 8.32 16.90
CA GLU A 817 -48.08 7.46 16.13
C GLU A 817 -47.49 7.08 14.77
N GLN A 818 -47.89 5.94 14.22
CA GLN A 818 -47.44 5.56 12.89
C GLN A 818 -48.23 6.31 11.81
N SER A 819 -47.53 6.90 10.85
CA SER A 819 -48.12 7.38 9.59
C SER A 819 -47.50 6.61 8.43
N GLY A 820 -48.32 6.07 7.52
CA GLY A 820 -47.90 5.17 6.44
C GLY A 820 -48.19 3.69 6.71
N THR A 821 -47.62 2.80 5.90
CA THR A 821 -47.87 1.34 5.98
C THR A 821 -46.61 0.55 6.35
N THR A 822 -46.79 -0.66 6.86
CA THR A 822 -45.68 -1.56 7.19
C THR A 822 -45.93 -2.91 6.53
N GLY A 823 -44.99 -3.35 5.66
CA GLY A 823 -45.05 -4.69 5.06
C GLY A 823 -46.17 -4.88 4.02
N GLN A 824 -46.80 -3.80 3.55
CA GLN A 824 -47.85 -3.85 2.52
C GLN A 824 -47.34 -3.58 1.11
N ASN A 825 -46.02 -3.40 0.94
CA ASN A 825 -45.38 -3.00 -0.32
C ASN A 825 -45.97 -1.70 -0.91
N LYS A 826 -46.31 -0.76 -0.02
CA LYS A 826 -46.77 0.59 -0.36
C LYS A 826 -45.85 1.61 0.30
N HIS A 827 -45.14 2.38 -0.50
CA HIS A 827 -44.21 3.38 -0.03
C HIS A 827 -44.87 4.75 0.18
N VAL A 828 -44.24 5.56 1.03
CA VAL A 828 -44.54 6.98 1.18
C VAL A 828 -43.94 7.74 0.01
N GLU A 829 -44.75 8.60 -0.59
CA GLU A 829 -44.36 9.47 -1.71
C GLU A 829 -44.14 10.92 -1.26
N ALA A 830 -44.92 11.39 -0.27
CA ALA A 830 -44.82 12.71 0.33
C ALA A 830 -45.32 12.72 1.78
N LEU A 831 -45.03 13.80 2.50
CA LEU A 831 -45.50 14.02 3.88
C LEU A 831 -45.69 15.51 4.21
N MET A 832 -46.47 15.79 5.26
CA MET A 832 -46.65 17.11 5.85
C MET A 832 -46.47 16.99 7.37
N ILE A 833 -45.78 17.95 7.99
CA ILE A 833 -45.51 17.96 9.43
C ILE A 833 -45.74 19.37 9.99
N LYS A 834 -46.48 19.49 11.08
CA LYS A 834 -46.75 20.77 11.75
C LYS A 834 -46.68 20.62 13.27
N LEU A 835 -46.18 21.63 13.97
CA LEU A 835 -46.24 21.67 15.43
C LEU A 835 -47.66 21.98 15.93
N THR A 836 -48.03 21.42 17.07
CA THR A 836 -49.30 21.62 17.78
C THR A 836 -49.03 22.00 19.24
N GLY A 837 -50.07 22.37 19.99
CA GLY A 837 -49.94 22.81 21.38
C GLY A 837 -49.92 24.34 21.53
N LYS A 838 -50.08 24.84 22.77
CA LYS A 838 -50.23 26.28 23.05
C LYS A 838 -48.97 27.08 22.76
N ASP A 839 -47.81 26.44 22.84
CA ASP A 839 -46.52 27.08 22.63
C ASP A 839 -46.00 26.90 21.19
N ALA A 840 -46.78 26.26 20.29
CA ALA A 840 -46.35 25.99 18.92
C ALA A 840 -45.97 27.26 18.13
N ASP A 841 -46.62 28.39 18.40
CA ASP A 841 -46.33 29.66 17.73
C ASP A 841 -44.97 30.28 18.11
N LYS A 842 -44.29 29.71 19.11
CA LYS A 842 -42.92 30.10 19.52
C LYS A 842 -41.82 29.37 18.74
N TYR A 843 -42.20 28.43 17.88
CA TYR A 843 -41.26 27.58 17.15
C TYR A 843 -41.67 27.41 15.68
N ASP A 844 -40.72 27.01 14.84
CA ASP A 844 -40.95 26.56 13.48
C ASP A 844 -40.38 25.13 13.32
N ILE A 845 -41.06 24.28 12.55
CA ILE A 845 -40.56 22.96 12.17
C ILE A 845 -40.22 22.95 10.69
N TYR A 846 -38.98 22.55 10.39
CA TYR A 846 -38.47 22.38 9.03
C TYR A 846 -38.17 20.90 8.77
N TYR A 847 -38.52 20.44 7.58
CA TYR A 847 -38.24 19.08 7.14
C TYR A 847 -37.95 19.02 5.64
N ARG A 848 -37.08 18.10 5.25
CA ARG A 848 -36.81 17.79 3.85
C ARG A 848 -36.67 16.29 3.66
N VAL A 849 -36.88 15.84 2.42
CA VAL A 849 -36.88 14.42 2.07
C VAL A 849 -35.96 14.15 0.90
N HIS A 850 -35.38 12.96 0.88
CA HIS A 850 -34.70 12.40 -0.28
C HIS A 850 -35.72 11.60 -1.10
N ALA A 851 -36.00 12.06 -2.32
CA ALA A 851 -36.97 11.43 -3.21
C ALA A 851 -36.25 10.75 -4.39
N GLN A 852 -36.75 9.59 -4.79
CA GLN A 852 -36.26 8.86 -5.95
C GLN A 852 -36.18 9.78 -7.18
N ASN A 853 -35.06 9.72 -7.89
CA ASN A 853 -34.73 10.51 -9.09
C ASN A 853 -34.58 12.03 -8.90
N TYR A 854 -34.91 12.57 -7.72
CA TYR A 854 -34.79 14.00 -7.44
C TYR A 854 -33.73 14.33 -6.40
N GLY A 855 -33.28 13.36 -5.60
CA GLY A 855 -32.32 13.62 -4.53
C GLY A 855 -32.96 14.34 -3.34
N TRP A 856 -32.16 15.14 -2.64
CA TRP A 856 -32.62 15.96 -1.53
C TRP A 856 -33.39 17.19 -2.02
N LEU A 857 -34.69 17.22 -1.72
CA LEU A 857 -35.54 18.37 -1.99
C LEU A 857 -35.25 19.54 -1.04
N ALA A 858 -35.83 20.71 -1.31
CA ALA A 858 -35.72 21.86 -0.42
C ALA A 858 -36.47 21.62 0.91
N TRP A 859 -36.18 22.46 1.90
CA TRP A 859 -36.87 22.44 3.19
C TRP A 859 -38.32 22.92 3.07
N ALA A 860 -39.26 22.09 3.51
CA ALA A 860 -40.65 22.46 3.78
C ALA A 860 -40.77 22.99 5.22
N LYS A 861 -41.75 23.87 5.45
CA LYS A 861 -41.99 24.50 6.74
C LYS A 861 -43.44 24.32 7.19
N ASN A 862 -43.67 24.04 8.48
CA ASN A 862 -44.97 24.21 9.17
C ASN A 862 -46.23 23.70 8.42
N GLY A 863 -46.22 22.46 7.96
CA GLY A 863 -47.37 21.81 7.32
C GLY A 863 -47.38 21.93 5.80
N GLU A 864 -46.39 22.57 5.19
CA GLU A 864 -46.14 22.49 3.74
C GLU A 864 -45.82 21.05 3.31
N ALA A 865 -46.19 20.65 2.10
CA ALA A 865 -45.82 19.32 1.63
C ALA A 865 -44.31 19.20 1.38
N ALA A 866 -43.77 18.01 1.63
CA ALA A 866 -42.42 17.61 1.23
C ALA A 866 -42.49 16.26 0.49
N GLY A 867 -41.82 16.14 -0.66
CA GLY A 867 -41.76 14.91 -1.45
C GLY A 867 -42.41 15.01 -2.82
N THR A 868 -43.00 13.91 -3.29
CA THR A 868 -43.63 13.81 -4.62
C THR A 868 -45.05 13.25 -4.55
N SER A 869 -45.92 13.63 -5.48
CA SER A 869 -47.22 12.97 -5.62
C SER A 869 -47.68 12.88 -7.08
N GLY A 870 -48.34 11.77 -7.41
CA GLY A 870 -48.82 11.48 -8.78
C GLY A 870 -47.75 10.89 -9.72
N TYR A 871 -46.52 10.71 -9.24
CA TYR A 871 -45.41 10.12 -10.01
C TYR A 871 -45.07 8.69 -9.61
N ALA A 872 -45.63 8.18 -8.50
CA ALA A 872 -45.27 6.89 -7.91
C ALA A 872 -43.80 6.77 -7.43
N TYR A 873 -43.10 7.90 -7.22
CA TYR A 873 -41.74 7.93 -6.71
C TYR A 873 -41.71 7.80 -5.18
N ARG A 874 -40.81 6.95 -4.69
CA ARG A 874 -40.63 6.69 -3.26
C ARG A 874 -39.81 7.79 -2.59
N LEU A 875 -40.10 8.03 -1.31
CA LEU A 875 -39.14 8.64 -0.40
C LEU A 875 -38.15 7.58 0.09
N GLU A 876 -36.90 7.98 0.27
CA GLU A 876 -35.82 7.11 0.74
C GLU A 876 -35.25 7.58 2.09
N ALA A 877 -35.24 8.89 2.36
CA ALA A 877 -34.76 9.46 3.63
C ALA A 877 -35.45 10.78 3.99
N ILE A 878 -35.30 11.21 5.25
CA ILE A 878 -35.86 12.45 5.81
C ILE A 878 -34.93 13.08 6.86
N GLN A 879 -34.94 14.42 6.94
CA GLN A 879 -34.38 15.21 8.03
C GLN A 879 -35.46 16.16 8.59
N ILE A 880 -35.51 16.31 9.91
CA ILE A 880 -36.47 17.17 10.62
C ILE A 880 -35.75 17.98 11.71
N VAL A 881 -35.93 19.30 11.73
CA VAL A 881 -35.40 20.21 12.77
C VAL A 881 -36.50 21.11 13.30
N VAL A 882 -36.35 21.53 14.56
CA VAL A 882 -37.21 22.55 15.19
C VAL A 882 -36.34 23.74 15.57
N THR A 883 -36.79 24.94 15.23
CA THR A 883 -36.09 26.21 15.52
C THR A 883 -37.03 27.15 16.29
N ALA A 884 -36.50 28.23 16.86
CA ALA A 884 -37.37 29.28 17.37
C ALA A 884 -38.15 29.94 16.23
N LYS A 885 -39.28 30.57 16.58
CA LYS A 885 -40.16 31.20 15.60
C LYS A 885 -39.40 32.24 14.78
N GLY A 886 -39.50 32.12 13.46
CA GLY A 886 -38.93 33.10 12.53
C GLY A 886 -37.47 32.87 12.17
N ASP A 887 -36.78 31.92 12.80
CA ASP A 887 -35.43 31.53 12.39
C ASP A 887 -35.45 30.90 10.99
N ALA A 888 -34.37 31.10 10.24
CA ALA A 888 -34.22 30.58 8.89
C ALA A 888 -34.17 29.04 8.88
N ALA A 889 -34.59 28.45 7.75
CA ALA A 889 -34.35 27.03 7.50
C ALA A 889 -32.84 26.74 7.49
N PRO A 890 -32.42 25.50 7.80
CA PRO A 890 -31.03 25.09 7.57
C PRO A 890 -30.61 25.33 6.11
N THR A 891 -29.31 25.54 5.91
CA THR A 891 -28.75 25.82 4.59
C THR A 891 -28.93 24.65 3.61
N THR A 892 -28.65 24.89 2.33
CA THR A 892 -28.73 23.86 1.29
C THR A 892 -27.77 22.69 1.54
N ALA A 893 -26.58 22.96 2.09
CA ALA A 893 -25.60 21.97 2.53
C ALA A 893 -25.72 21.73 4.05
N TYR A 894 -26.44 20.68 4.43
CA TYR A 894 -26.75 20.40 5.84
C TYR A 894 -26.55 18.91 6.18
N GLY A 895 -25.83 18.63 7.26
CA GLY A 895 -25.56 17.27 7.73
C GLY A 895 -24.82 16.38 6.73
N GLY A 896 -23.92 16.96 5.91
CA GLY A 896 -23.20 16.25 4.85
C GLY A 896 -23.97 16.05 3.54
N TYR A 897 -25.19 16.59 3.43
CA TYR A 897 -26.05 16.43 2.24
C TYR A 897 -26.45 17.78 1.64
N ILE A 898 -26.40 17.84 0.30
CA ILE A 898 -26.73 19.03 -0.48
C ILE A 898 -28.14 18.87 -1.08
N SER A 899 -29.02 19.84 -0.83
CA SER A 899 -30.29 19.96 -1.56
C SER A 899 -30.00 20.32 -3.01
N ASN A 900 -30.35 19.41 -3.92
CA ASN A 900 -30.15 19.56 -5.37
C ASN A 900 -31.42 20.06 -6.09
N ASN A 901 -32.47 20.40 -5.35
CA ASN A 901 -33.71 20.95 -5.86
C ASN A 901 -34.19 22.14 -5.00
N THR A 902 -34.72 23.19 -5.63
CA THR A 902 -35.26 24.36 -4.94
C THR A 902 -36.69 24.17 -4.44
N ASN A 903 -37.39 23.14 -4.92
CA ASN A 903 -38.75 22.82 -4.51
C ASN A 903 -38.75 21.76 -3.41
N ALA A 904 -39.55 21.98 -2.37
CA ALA A 904 -39.75 21.01 -1.30
C ALA A 904 -40.76 19.90 -1.71
N TYR A 905 -41.69 20.23 -2.62
CA TYR A 905 -42.75 19.33 -3.09
C TYR A 905 -42.96 19.42 -4.59
N ILE A 906 -43.09 18.26 -5.23
CA ILE A 906 -43.26 18.11 -6.68
C ILE A 906 -44.51 17.27 -6.96
N SER A 907 -45.55 17.87 -7.55
CA SER A 907 -46.82 17.19 -7.83
C SER A 907 -47.25 17.36 -9.28
N LYS A 908 -47.95 16.33 -9.82
CA LYS A 908 -48.69 16.46 -11.09
C LYS A 908 -49.90 17.38 -10.98
N SER A 909 -50.40 17.64 -9.76
CA SER A 909 -51.52 18.54 -9.51
C SER A 909 -51.01 19.94 -9.16
N SER A 910 -51.71 20.96 -9.65
CA SER A 910 -51.45 22.35 -9.26
C SER A 910 -52.01 22.71 -7.88
N ALA A 911 -52.81 21.83 -7.27
CA ALA A 911 -53.33 22.05 -5.93
C ALA A 911 -52.27 21.69 -4.86
N VAL A 912 -51.93 22.67 -4.01
CA VAL A 912 -51.04 22.45 -2.87
C VAL A 912 -51.86 21.80 -1.75
N PRO A 913 -51.49 20.59 -1.28
CA PRO A 913 -52.20 19.94 -0.18
C PRO A 913 -51.92 20.68 1.15
N ALA A 914 -52.87 20.56 2.07
CA ALA A 914 -52.75 21.07 3.43
C ALA A 914 -53.16 19.99 4.42
N ILE A 915 -52.61 20.03 5.63
CA ILE A 915 -52.97 19.09 6.69
C ILE A 915 -54.42 19.34 7.15
N ASN A 916 -55.26 18.30 7.10
CA ASN A 916 -56.69 18.43 7.41
C ASN A 916 -56.88 18.64 8.92
N THR A 917 -57.28 19.83 9.36
CA THR A 917 -57.48 20.15 10.79
C THR A 917 -58.93 20.47 11.12
N THR A 918 -59.86 20.13 10.21
CA THR A 918 -61.29 20.36 10.41
C THR A 918 -61.91 19.16 11.11
N ALA A 919 -61.96 19.21 12.44
CA ALA A 919 -62.51 18.12 13.25
C ALA A 919 -64.00 17.87 12.93
N SER A 920 -64.34 16.62 12.62
CA SER A 920 -65.71 16.15 12.45
C SER A 920 -65.92 14.81 13.14
N VAL A 921 -67.17 14.46 13.46
CA VAL A 921 -67.56 13.12 13.90
C VAL A 921 -68.22 12.38 12.74
N LYS A 922 -67.82 11.12 12.53
CA LYS A 922 -68.40 10.18 11.56
C LYS A 922 -69.10 9.05 12.30
N TYR A 923 -70.35 8.75 11.97
CA TYR A 923 -71.09 7.72 12.68
C TYR A 923 -72.13 7.02 11.82
N GLN A 924 -72.42 5.77 12.16
CA GLN A 924 -73.45 4.96 11.52
C GLN A 924 -74.14 4.05 12.55
N SER A 925 -75.37 3.67 12.20
CA SER A 925 -76.21 2.83 13.04
C SER A 925 -76.60 1.56 12.29
N HIS A 926 -76.66 0.45 13.02
CA HIS A 926 -77.25 -0.80 12.56
C HIS A 926 -78.71 -0.85 13.02
N VAL A 927 -79.65 -0.72 12.07
CA VAL A 927 -81.08 -0.67 12.36
C VAL A 927 -81.68 -2.06 12.21
N ARG A 928 -82.51 -2.48 13.16
CA ARG A 928 -83.22 -3.77 13.13
C ARG A 928 -83.96 -3.95 11.80
N ASN A 929 -83.82 -5.12 11.18
CA ASN A 929 -84.41 -5.50 9.90
C ASN A 929 -83.98 -4.65 8.68
N VAL A 930 -82.98 -3.77 8.82
CA VAL A 930 -82.40 -2.99 7.70
C VAL A 930 -80.90 -3.22 7.57
N GLY A 931 -80.17 -3.32 8.68
CA GLY A 931 -78.72 -3.47 8.70
C GLY A 931 -77.98 -2.14 8.89
N TRP A 932 -76.68 -2.15 8.60
CA TRP A 932 -75.84 -0.94 8.65
C TRP A 932 -76.29 0.11 7.64
N GLN A 933 -76.54 1.32 8.12
CA GLN A 933 -76.78 2.49 7.28
C GLN A 933 -75.43 3.10 6.84
N SER A 934 -75.46 3.93 5.79
CA SER A 934 -74.29 4.73 5.40
C SER A 934 -73.82 5.62 6.56
N ALA A 935 -72.50 5.80 6.67
CA ALA A 935 -71.92 6.75 7.62
C ALA A 935 -72.33 8.18 7.30
N VAL A 936 -72.65 8.91 8.35
CA VAL A 936 -73.03 10.33 8.31
C VAL A 936 -72.05 11.15 9.15
N GLU A 937 -72.00 12.45 8.90
CA GLU A 937 -71.09 13.39 9.57
C GLU A 937 -71.82 14.32 10.53
N ASN A 938 -71.06 15.18 11.23
CA ASN A 938 -71.52 16.21 12.18
C ASN A 938 -72.99 16.64 11.97
N GLY A 939 -73.85 16.26 12.92
CA GLY A 939 -75.23 16.70 13.01
C GLY A 939 -76.26 16.00 12.12
N SER A 940 -75.84 15.16 11.20
CA SER A 940 -76.73 14.44 10.28
C SER A 940 -77.45 13.27 10.96
N LEU A 941 -78.72 13.00 10.65
CA LEU A 941 -79.46 11.89 11.26
C LEU A 941 -78.84 10.53 10.90
N SER A 942 -78.60 9.68 11.90
CA SER A 942 -78.29 8.25 11.72
C SER A 942 -79.39 7.39 12.33
N GLY A 943 -79.98 6.45 11.58
CA GLY A 943 -81.09 5.60 12.02
C GLY A 943 -82.43 5.91 11.33
N THR A 944 -83.54 5.60 11.98
CA THR A 944 -84.90 5.89 11.49
C THR A 944 -85.74 6.61 12.53
N THR A 945 -86.82 7.27 12.14
CA THR A 945 -87.75 7.92 13.09
C THR A 945 -89.19 7.51 12.77
N GLY A 946 -89.97 7.19 13.79
CA GLY A 946 -91.41 6.89 13.69
C GLY A 946 -91.74 5.55 13.02
N ARG A 947 -90.73 4.69 12.80
CA ARG A 947 -90.90 3.38 12.14
C ARG A 947 -90.97 2.21 13.12
N ASN A 948 -90.80 2.46 14.42
CA ASN A 948 -90.74 1.42 15.45
C ASN A 948 -89.62 0.40 15.20
N LEU A 949 -88.51 0.83 14.58
CA LEU A 949 -87.33 0.03 14.29
C LEU A 949 -86.18 0.49 15.17
N GLY A 950 -85.78 -0.37 16.13
CA GLY A 950 -84.71 -0.06 17.07
C GLY A 950 -83.31 -0.20 16.48
N LEU A 951 -82.37 0.60 16.99
CA LEU A 951 -80.95 0.44 16.77
C LEU A 951 -80.47 -0.81 17.50
N GLU A 952 -79.65 -1.66 16.86
CA GLU A 952 -79.00 -2.80 17.50
C GLU A 952 -77.53 -2.49 17.85
N ALA A 953 -76.85 -1.71 17.02
CA ALA A 953 -75.46 -1.29 17.22
C ALA A 953 -75.13 0.06 16.58
N ILE A 954 -74.02 0.67 17.00
CA ILE A 954 -73.48 1.92 16.48
C ILE A 954 -71.96 1.83 16.30
N LYS A 955 -71.42 2.62 15.37
CA LYS A 955 -69.99 2.90 15.21
C LYS A 955 -69.82 4.41 15.11
N ILE A 956 -68.88 4.97 15.85
CA ILE A 956 -68.61 6.40 15.92
C ILE A 956 -67.09 6.60 15.87
N ASP A 957 -66.63 7.48 15.02
CA ASP A 957 -65.22 7.80 14.81
C ASP A 957 -65.03 9.32 14.64
N LEU A 958 -63.80 9.79 14.78
CA LEU A 958 -63.43 11.17 14.50
C LEU A 958 -62.62 11.26 13.21
N ASP A 959 -62.76 12.39 12.50
CA ASP A 959 -61.98 12.69 11.32
C ASP A 959 -61.47 14.13 11.36
N GLY A 960 -60.34 14.40 10.71
CA GLY A 960 -59.73 15.73 10.63
C GLY A 960 -59.30 16.32 11.97
N GLN A 961 -58.97 15.49 12.97
CA GLN A 961 -58.59 15.96 14.30
C GLN A 961 -57.39 16.93 14.23
N PRO A 962 -57.45 18.13 14.85
CA PRO A 962 -56.33 19.07 14.90
C PRO A 962 -55.31 18.75 16.01
N CYS A 963 -55.65 17.84 16.91
CA CYS A 963 -54.85 17.45 18.07
C CYS A 963 -55.12 15.99 18.44
N SER A 964 -54.26 15.40 19.26
CA SER A 964 -54.34 13.98 19.63
C SER A 964 -55.62 13.68 20.42
N GLY A 965 -56.13 12.45 20.30
CA GLY A 965 -57.33 12.01 21.00
C GLY A 965 -58.42 11.52 20.05
N GLY A 966 -59.31 10.71 20.61
CA GLY A 966 -60.36 10.01 19.88
C GLY A 966 -61.71 10.18 20.56
N ILE A 967 -62.60 9.22 20.33
CA ILE A 967 -63.90 9.12 20.97
C ILE A 967 -64.05 7.73 21.63
N LYS A 968 -64.54 7.74 22.87
CA LYS A 968 -64.96 6.52 23.57
C LYS A 968 -66.47 6.53 23.80
N TYR A 969 -67.12 5.39 23.61
CA TYR A 969 -68.56 5.27 23.73
C TYR A 969 -69.00 3.87 24.13
N GLN A 970 -70.21 3.78 24.68
CA GLN A 970 -70.87 2.54 25.05
C GLN A 970 -72.38 2.65 24.88
N THR A 971 -73.02 1.50 24.77
CA THR A 971 -74.48 1.37 24.62
C THR A 971 -75.05 0.57 25.79
N HIS A 972 -76.25 0.94 26.23
CA HIS A 972 -77.09 0.11 27.08
C HIS A 972 -77.98 -0.73 26.17
N VAL A 973 -77.83 -2.05 26.20
CA VAL A 973 -78.58 -2.97 25.33
C VAL A 973 -79.65 -3.69 26.14
N GLN A 974 -80.84 -3.79 25.57
CA GLN A 974 -82.00 -4.50 26.11
C GLN A 974 -81.59 -5.88 26.65
N ASN A 975 -82.00 -6.19 27.89
CA ASN A 975 -81.69 -7.44 28.60
C ASN A 975 -80.19 -7.73 28.85
N ILE A 976 -79.29 -6.82 28.51
CA ILE A 976 -77.84 -6.94 28.75
C ILE A 976 -77.37 -5.87 29.73
N GLY A 977 -77.87 -4.65 29.60
CA GLY A 977 -77.39 -3.49 30.34
C GLY A 977 -76.29 -2.73 29.60
N TRP A 978 -75.54 -1.90 30.32
CA TRP A 978 -74.37 -1.19 29.79
C TRP A 978 -73.29 -2.17 29.36
N GLN A 979 -72.89 -2.11 28.10
CA GLN A 979 -71.77 -2.89 27.57
C GLN A 979 -70.43 -2.20 27.82
N ASN A 980 -69.34 -2.93 27.57
CA ASN A 980 -67.98 -2.37 27.65
C ASN A 980 -67.83 -1.14 26.73
N THR A 981 -67.07 -0.16 27.21
CA THR A 981 -66.67 0.99 26.41
C THR A 981 -65.78 0.55 25.24
N VAL A 982 -66.10 1.05 24.06
CA VAL A 982 -65.31 0.89 22.83
C VAL A 982 -64.79 2.26 22.37
N MET A 983 -63.85 2.26 21.41
CA MET A 983 -63.21 3.49 20.91
C MET A 983 -63.20 3.49 19.37
N ASP A 984 -63.19 4.68 18.78
CA ASP A 984 -62.75 4.96 17.40
C ASP A 984 -63.20 3.93 16.36
N GLY A 985 -64.47 4.01 15.97
CA GLY A 985 -65.07 3.18 14.92
C GLY A 985 -65.41 1.73 15.33
N ALA A 986 -65.03 1.29 16.53
CA ALA A 986 -65.36 -0.05 17.03
C ALA A 986 -66.87 -0.23 17.29
N LEU A 987 -67.36 -1.47 17.17
CA LEU A 987 -68.80 -1.74 17.30
C LEU A 987 -69.25 -1.65 18.76
N ALA A 988 -70.25 -0.80 19.07
CA ALA A 988 -70.98 -0.81 20.35
C ALA A 988 -72.42 -1.29 20.13
N GLY A 989 -72.88 -2.31 20.85
CA GLY A 989 -74.19 -2.95 20.66
C GLY A 989 -74.10 -4.42 20.24
N THR A 990 -75.16 -4.90 19.60
CA THR A 990 -75.23 -6.25 19.00
C THR A 990 -75.70 -6.16 17.55
N THR A 991 -75.42 -7.18 16.74
CA THR A 991 -75.96 -7.27 15.37
C THR A 991 -76.63 -8.62 15.20
N GLY A 992 -77.86 -8.65 14.68
CA GLY A 992 -78.58 -9.88 14.33
C GLY A 992 -79.10 -10.67 15.54
N ARG A 993 -79.15 -10.06 16.73
CA ARG A 993 -79.68 -10.68 17.96
C ARG A 993 -81.08 -10.19 18.34
N ALA A 994 -81.66 -9.25 17.59
CA ALA A 994 -82.93 -8.62 17.92
C ALA A 994 -82.96 -7.99 19.32
N LEU A 995 -81.82 -7.49 19.80
CA LEU A 995 -81.70 -6.74 21.05
C LEU A 995 -81.47 -5.27 20.74
N ASN A 996 -82.29 -4.41 21.32
CA ASN A 996 -82.26 -2.97 21.06
C ASN A 996 -81.25 -2.24 21.94
N VAL A 997 -80.60 -1.22 21.38
CA VAL A 997 -79.94 -0.16 22.15
C VAL A 997 -81.02 0.73 22.76
N GLU A 998 -80.93 0.97 24.06
CA GLU A 998 -81.89 1.77 24.85
C GLU A 998 -81.29 3.10 25.30
N ALA A 999 -79.97 3.14 25.54
CA ALA A 999 -79.24 4.35 25.89
C ALA A 999 -77.81 4.34 25.33
N ILE A 1000 -77.21 5.52 25.20
CA ILE A 1000 -75.82 5.73 24.77
C ILE A 1000 -75.09 6.66 25.73
N ASN A 1001 -73.79 6.47 25.82
CA ASN A 1001 -72.86 7.33 26.54
C ASN A 1001 -71.61 7.50 25.70
N MET A 1002 -71.14 8.73 25.48
CA MET A 1002 -69.91 8.98 24.73
C MET A 1002 -69.16 10.21 25.25
N SER A 1003 -67.83 10.15 25.16
CA SER A 1003 -66.94 11.24 25.54
C SER A 1003 -65.70 11.23 24.65
N LEU A 1004 -65.09 12.40 24.47
CA LEU A 1004 -63.82 12.52 23.79
C LEU A 1004 -62.67 12.05 24.71
N THR A 1005 -61.56 11.66 24.11
CA THR A 1005 -60.31 11.30 24.81
C THR A 1005 -59.16 12.22 24.37
N GLY A 1006 -58.03 12.16 25.08
CA GLY A 1006 -56.85 12.95 24.73
C GLY A 1006 -57.07 14.48 24.73
N GLU A 1007 -56.30 15.18 23.90
CA GLU A 1007 -56.37 16.63 23.75
C GLU A 1007 -57.67 17.08 23.05
N MET A 1008 -58.27 16.22 22.22
CA MET A 1008 -59.62 16.44 21.69
C MET A 1008 -60.64 16.70 22.81
N ALA A 1009 -60.53 16.04 23.96
CA ALA A 1009 -61.42 16.28 25.11
C ALA A 1009 -61.19 17.65 25.78
N ASN A 1010 -59.99 18.21 25.67
CA ASN A 1010 -59.64 19.52 26.21
C ASN A 1010 -60.07 20.68 25.29
N GLN A 1011 -60.08 20.45 23.98
CA GLN A 1011 -60.35 21.48 22.98
C GLN A 1011 -61.75 21.41 22.35
N TYR A 1012 -62.45 20.30 22.51
CA TYR A 1012 -63.78 20.09 21.96
C TYR A 1012 -64.76 19.54 23.01
N ASP A 1013 -66.04 19.79 22.75
CA ASP A 1013 -67.17 19.15 23.41
C ASP A 1013 -67.93 18.31 22.39
N ILE A 1014 -68.38 17.13 22.81
CA ILE A 1014 -69.27 16.28 22.02
C ILE A 1014 -70.69 16.36 22.57
N TYR A 1015 -71.62 16.76 21.70
CA TYR A 1015 -73.04 16.76 21.98
C TYR A 1015 -73.72 15.64 21.18
N TYR A 1016 -74.62 14.92 21.83
CA TYR A 1016 -75.38 13.85 21.20
C TYR A 1016 -76.80 13.78 21.74
N ARG A 1017 -77.75 13.47 20.87
CA ARG A 1017 -79.14 13.24 21.24
C ARG A 1017 -79.70 12.05 20.48
N VAL A 1018 -80.76 11.48 21.02
CA VAL A 1018 -81.35 10.24 20.51
C VAL A 1018 -82.85 10.37 20.37
N HIS A 1019 -83.42 9.66 19.39
CA HIS A 1019 -84.84 9.47 19.25
C HIS A 1019 -85.24 8.19 19.97
N ALA A 1020 -85.86 8.32 21.15
CA ALA A 1020 -86.29 7.18 21.96
C ALA A 1020 -87.76 6.85 21.67
N GLN A 1021 -88.07 5.56 21.61
CA GLN A 1021 -89.43 5.06 21.44
C GLN A 1021 -90.37 5.71 22.46
N ASN A 1022 -91.54 6.15 22.00
CA ASN A 1022 -92.59 6.84 22.77
C ASN A 1022 -92.23 8.24 23.34
N TYR A 1023 -90.96 8.64 23.38
CA TYR A 1023 -90.55 9.99 23.80
C TYR A 1023 -90.24 10.91 22.62
N GLY A 1024 -89.87 10.36 21.47
CA GLY A 1024 -89.36 11.14 20.34
C GLY A 1024 -87.92 11.58 20.57
N TRP A 1025 -87.53 12.70 19.95
CA TRP A 1025 -86.20 13.28 20.16
C TRP A 1025 -86.03 13.80 21.58
N LEU A 1026 -85.02 13.27 22.27
CA LEU A 1026 -84.59 13.73 23.59
C LEU A 1026 -83.66 14.94 23.49
N GLU A 1027 -83.39 15.56 24.63
CA GLU A 1027 -82.51 16.73 24.69
C GLU A 1027 -81.03 16.35 24.50
N TRP A 1028 -80.16 17.33 24.20
CA TRP A 1028 -78.74 17.08 24.01
C TRP A 1028 -78.04 16.64 25.29
N ALA A 1029 -77.39 15.47 25.26
CA ALA A 1029 -76.38 15.07 26.22
C ALA A 1029 -75.01 15.61 25.82
N LYS A 1030 -74.16 15.89 26.81
CA LYS A 1030 -72.81 16.41 26.64
C LYS A 1030 -71.79 15.51 27.34
N ASN A 1031 -70.65 15.24 26.71
CA ASN A 1031 -69.43 14.68 27.34
C ASN A 1031 -69.68 13.66 28.47
N GLY A 1032 -70.05 12.44 28.11
CA GLY A 1032 -70.19 11.33 29.07
C GLY A 1032 -71.49 11.36 29.87
N GLN A 1033 -72.45 12.22 29.54
CA GLN A 1033 -73.82 12.14 30.05
C GLN A 1033 -74.61 11.03 29.37
N ASN A 1034 -75.51 10.33 30.04
CA ASN A 1034 -76.33 9.35 29.34
C ASN A 1034 -77.33 10.05 28.40
N ALA A 1035 -77.65 9.41 27.27
CA ALA A 1035 -78.75 9.80 26.40
C ALA A 1035 -79.62 8.57 26.09
N GLY A 1036 -80.95 8.68 26.22
CA GLY A 1036 -81.89 7.57 25.99
C GLY A 1036 -82.66 7.14 27.22
N THR A 1037 -82.95 5.85 27.36
CA THR A 1037 -83.71 5.29 28.49
C THR A 1037 -83.04 4.05 29.09
N THR A 1038 -83.19 3.85 30.40
CA THR A 1038 -82.86 2.57 31.06
C THR A 1038 -84.00 2.10 31.95
N GLY A 1039 -84.21 0.78 32.02
CA GLY A 1039 -85.24 0.17 32.87
C GLY A 1039 -86.69 0.30 32.36
N GLN A 1040 -86.88 0.82 31.14
CA GLN A 1040 -88.20 1.07 30.53
C GLN A 1040 -88.52 0.15 29.34
N ASN A 1041 -87.58 -0.66 28.87
CA ASN A 1041 -87.70 -1.49 27.66
C ASN A 1041 -88.04 -0.69 26.38
N LEU A 1042 -87.51 0.53 26.25
CA LEU A 1042 -87.76 1.42 25.11
C LEU A 1042 -86.49 1.55 24.27
N HIS A 1043 -86.61 1.29 22.96
CA HIS A 1043 -85.47 1.33 22.05
C HIS A 1043 -85.17 2.74 21.52
N LEU A 1044 -83.92 2.96 21.13
CA LEU A 1044 -83.53 4.11 20.31
C LEU A 1044 -83.78 3.79 18.84
N GLU A 1045 -84.28 4.75 18.07
CA GLU A 1045 -84.51 4.60 16.62
C GLU A 1045 -83.48 5.35 15.77
N ALA A 1046 -82.99 6.48 16.28
CA ALA A 1046 -82.00 7.33 15.62
C ALA A 1046 -81.17 8.14 16.62
N LEU A 1047 -80.06 8.70 16.14
CA LEU A 1047 -79.23 9.65 16.88
C LEU A 1047 -78.66 10.77 15.98
N GLN A 1048 -78.29 11.88 16.62
CA GLN A 1048 -77.47 12.95 16.06
C GLN A 1048 -76.28 13.19 17.00
N ILE A 1049 -75.10 13.40 16.43
CA ILE A 1049 -73.86 13.69 17.14
C ILE A 1049 -73.21 14.91 16.49
N VAL A 1050 -72.81 15.88 17.30
CA VAL A 1050 -72.15 17.12 16.86
C VAL A 1050 -70.91 17.35 17.70
N LEU A 1051 -69.80 17.60 17.02
CA LEU A 1051 -68.55 18.03 17.63
C LEU A 1051 -68.44 19.57 17.55
N VAL A 1052 -68.17 20.24 18.68
CA VAL A 1052 -68.00 21.70 18.74
C VAL A 1052 -66.77 22.08 19.56
N LYS A 1053 -66.23 23.29 19.38
CA LYS A 1053 -65.14 23.80 20.21
C LYS A 1053 -65.54 23.83 21.69
N LYS A 1054 -64.57 23.61 22.58
CA LYS A 1054 -64.78 23.56 24.02
C LYS A 1054 -65.54 24.78 24.52
N GLY A 1055 -66.59 24.54 25.32
CA GLY A 1055 -67.37 25.60 25.94
C GLY A 1055 -68.43 26.23 25.04
N GLN A 1056 -68.51 25.85 23.75
CA GLN A 1056 -69.64 26.24 22.90
C GLN A 1056 -70.94 25.58 23.39
N SER A 1057 -72.05 26.30 23.24
CA SER A 1057 -73.40 25.84 23.59
C SER A 1057 -73.79 24.59 22.79
N ALA A 1058 -74.70 23.79 23.35
CA ALA A 1058 -75.36 22.72 22.59
C ALA A 1058 -76.06 23.31 21.35
N PRO A 1059 -76.22 22.53 20.27
CA PRO A 1059 -77.06 22.95 19.16
C PRO A 1059 -78.50 23.26 19.61
N ASP A 1060 -79.21 24.13 18.89
CA ASP A 1060 -80.58 24.50 19.22
C ASP A 1060 -81.53 23.28 19.24
N THR A 1061 -82.65 23.42 19.96
CA THR A 1061 -83.68 22.35 20.03
C THR A 1061 -84.24 22.00 18.66
N ASN A 1062 -84.32 22.97 17.74
CA ASN A 1062 -84.53 22.77 16.31
C ASN A 1062 -83.19 22.79 15.57
N TYR A 1063 -82.68 21.61 15.22
CA TYR A 1063 -81.38 21.48 14.56
C TYR A 1063 -81.48 20.52 13.37
N GLY A 1064 -81.09 20.99 12.19
CA GLY A 1064 -81.22 20.24 10.94
C GLY A 1064 -82.67 19.93 10.54
N GLY A 1065 -83.63 20.76 10.97
CA GLY A 1065 -85.08 20.53 10.76
C GLY A 1065 -85.71 19.53 11.72
N ILE A 1066 -84.97 19.06 12.73
CA ILE A 1066 -85.42 18.10 13.74
C ILE A 1066 -85.62 18.82 15.08
N ILE A 1067 -86.85 18.75 15.60
CA ILE A 1067 -87.28 19.42 16.83
C ILE A 1067 -87.31 18.43 18.01
N SER A 1068 -86.63 18.77 19.10
CA SER A 1068 -86.85 18.14 20.41
C SER A 1068 -87.86 18.94 21.24
N ASN A 1069 -88.87 18.27 21.77
CA ASN A 1069 -89.85 18.84 22.71
C ASN A 1069 -89.59 18.40 24.17
N ASN A 1070 -88.54 17.62 24.40
CA ASN A 1070 -88.20 17.07 25.71
C ASN A 1070 -87.17 17.97 26.40
N LYS A 1071 -87.19 18.01 27.74
CA LYS A 1071 -86.23 18.78 28.54
C LYS A 1071 -85.10 17.94 29.14
N GLN A 1072 -85.14 16.63 28.92
CA GLN A 1072 -84.18 15.68 29.47
C GLN A 1072 -83.56 14.86 28.34
N ALA A 1073 -82.25 14.65 28.43
CA ALA A 1073 -81.51 13.78 27.53
C ALA A 1073 -81.66 12.29 27.90
N PHE A 1074 -82.01 12.01 29.16
CA PHE A 1074 -82.01 10.66 29.71
C PHE A 1074 -83.13 10.42 30.73
N TYR A 1075 -83.78 9.25 30.64
CA TYR A 1075 -84.78 8.79 31.60
C TYR A 1075 -84.43 7.41 32.17
N SER A 1076 -84.36 7.28 33.49
CA SER A 1076 -84.17 6.00 34.18
C SER A 1076 -85.39 5.64 35.02
N LYS A 1077 -85.72 4.36 35.11
CA LYS A 1077 -86.76 3.83 36.00
C LYS A 1077 -86.17 3.01 37.14
#